data_AF-A0A370HVV1-F1
#
_entry.id   AF-A0A370HVV1-F1
#
_cell.length_a   1.000
_cell.length_b   1.000
_cell.length_c   1.000
_cell.angle_alpha   90.00
_cell.angle_beta   90.00
_cell.angle_gamma   90.00
#
_symmetry.space_group_name_H-M   'P 1'
#
loop_
_entity.id
_entity.type
_entity.pdbx_description
1 polymer ?
#
loop_
_entity_poly.entity_id
_entity_poly.type
_entity_poly.pdbx_seq_one_letter_code
_entity_poly.pdbx_strand_id
1 'polypeptide(L)'
;MSTTEKPTLAPSAELEQLVAEADTGGRKPTGITATVITAVAIAWSLFQIWYASPLPFTLGFGILNDTEARAIHLGLGLFLAFMAYPAFKSSPRRYVPVADWALALIGAFAGAYLFLFYRELATRPGQPITLDLVTAGIGILLLLEATRRALGLPMVIVALVFVTYTFAGPYMPDVLQHKGASISKFLQHQWLTTEGVFGIALGVSTSFVFLFVLFGTLLEKAGAGNWMMQISIALLGHLRGGPAKVAVVSSALNGVVSGSSVSNVVSGGIFTIPLMKRTGLSGVKAGAIEAASSINGQIMPPVMGAAAFLMVEYVGIPYSQIVTHAFLPAIASYLALLYIVHLEALKIGARPIPREAMPAKVRLLRTGLGLSGSIVVLCLLYYGVLGAQAAFGASAPWMLSAAALVIYVASVAYAARFPDLELDDPNTPIITLPRAWEVTRTGLDFLIPLVVLLWCLMVEEMSPGLSAFWATVAIIGIVATRRPLLALFRNESIPAAASAAMADLLDGLALGARNMIGIAIATATAGIVVGTVTLTGLGLMMTEFVEFISGGNVIIMLCLIALISLVLGMGIPTTANYILVATLMAPVVVELGAQAGLAIPLIAVHLFVFYFGIMADITPPVGLAAFAAAAISREDPIATGFQGALYSLRTAILPFVFIFNPAMLLIGVESWADTILVIVVNMAAILIFSAATMNYFVTRSRLWESAVLLLVCFALFRPDWWLNQIHPATVELPASELLNQVAQAPADRRIAFVVEGMTIEGDDVRKTVSLNLGEPKPTPQERLRAAGLTVAGLGNQVTISNVAFGSYAKRIGLEPGFQIVGVLQPAPGRPSTIWVFLPAFALVGAIAWLQRRRVRAGRQPASPTGMAAGRAA
;
A
#
# COMPACT_ATOMS: atom_id res chain seq x y z
N MET A 1 -26.79 39.61 -26.84
CA MET A 1 -26.71 38.40 -25.99
C MET A 1 -26.02 37.31 -26.80
N SER A 2 -24.72 37.11 -26.60
CA SER A 2 -23.95 36.04 -27.22
C SER A 2 -23.76 34.97 -26.15
N THR A 3 -24.45 33.84 -26.32
CA THR A 3 -24.25 32.62 -25.54
C THR A 3 -22.91 32.04 -25.95
N THR A 4 -21.87 32.31 -25.17
CA THR A 4 -20.60 31.60 -25.25
C THR A 4 -20.85 30.15 -24.83
N GLU A 5 -21.02 29.27 -25.83
CA GLU A 5 -20.92 27.83 -25.64
C GLU A 5 -19.57 27.55 -24.96
N LYS A 6 -19.63 26.97 -23.77
CA LYS A 6 -18.44 26.38 -23.15
C LYS A 6 -17.97 25.28 -24.11
N PRO A 7 -16.68 25.23 -24.48
CA PRO A 7 -16.17 24.09 -25.24
C PRO A 7 -16.38 22.85 -24.39
N THR A 8 -17.25 21.95 -24.83
CA THR A 8 -17.46 20.64 -24.24
C THR A 8 -16.19 19.82 -24.47
N LEU A 9 -15.45 19.58 -23.40
CA LEU A 9 -14.28 18.71 -23.44
C LEU A 9 -14.75 17.29 -23.78
N ALA A 10 -13.87 16.51 -24.42
CA ALA A 10 -14.14 15.08 -24.57
C ALA A 10 -14.37 14.46 -23.17
N PRO A 11 -15.31 13.53 -22.98
CA PRO A 11 -15.67 13.01 -21.66
C PRO A 11 -14.52 12.39 -20.84
N SER A 12 -13.46 11.92 -21.50
CA SER A 12 -12.22 11.48 -20.84
C SER A 12 -11.41 12.64 -20.25
N ALA A 13 -11.30 13.75 -20.98
CA ALA A 13 -10.60 14.96 -20.53
C ALA A 13 -11.33 15.67 -19.38
N GLU A 14 -12.66 15.61 -19.35
CA GLU A 14 -13.43 16.09 -18.18
C GLU A 14 -13.12 15.28 -16.92
N LEU A 15 -12.93 13.98 -17.05
CA LEU A 15 -12.64 13.12 -15.90
C LEU A 15 -11.21 13.28 -15.39
N GLU A 16 -10.23 13.35 -16.29
CA GLU A 16 -8.85 13.71 -15.94
C GLU A 16 -8.81 15.04 -15.21
N GLN A 17 -9.59 16.01 -15.69
CA GLN A 17 -9.71 17.29 -15.03
C GLN A 17 -10.34 17.14 -13.64
N LEU A 18 -11.41 16.38 -13.46
CA LEU A 18 -12.03 16.17 -12.14
C LEU A 18 -11.07 15.55 -11.12
N VAL A 19 -10.22 14.62 -11.56
CA VAL A 19 -9.26 13.92 -10.70
C VAL A 19 -8.05 14.80 -10.41
N ALA A 20 -7.52 15.47 -11.43
CA ALA A 20 -6.48 16.48 -11.23
C ALA A 20 -6.97 17.61 -10.30
N GLU A 21 -8.25 17.99 -10.37
CA GLU A 21 -8.86 18.96 -9.44
C GLU A 21 -8.97 18.42 -8.01
N ALA A 22 -9.15 17.12 -7.82
CA ALA A 22 -9.18 16.45 -6.52
C ALA A 22 -7.77 16.27 -5.93
N ASP A 23 -6.78 15.92 -6.74
CA ASP A 23 -5.41 15.62 -6.28
C ASP A 23 -4.53 16.87 -6.15
N THR A 24 -4.70 17.86 -7.04
CA THR A 24 -3.82 19.05 -7.13
C THR A 24 -4.51 20.38 -6.81
N GLY A 25 -5.80 20.32 -6.50
CA GLY A 25 -6.67 21.48 -6.30
C GLY A 25 -7.17 22.08 -7.62
N GLY A 26 -8.45 22.49 -7.62
CA GLY A 26 -9.13 22.91 -8.85
C GLY A 26 -8.95 24.36 -9.31
N ARG A 27 -8.03 25.12 -8.71
CA ARG A 27 -7.74 26.48 -9.16
C ARG A 27 -6.67 26.51 -10.25
N LYS A 28 -6.92 27.36 -11.24
CA LYS A 28 -6.03 27.66 -12.37
C LYS A 28 -5.86 29.18 -12.48
N PRO A 29 -5.21 29.84 -11.50
CA PRO A 29 -4.94 31.27 -11.58
C PRO A 29 -3.93 31.57 -12.68
N THR A 30 -3.93 32.81 -13.16
CA THR A 30 -2.97 33.31 -14.16
C THR A 30 -2.16 34.48 -13.61
N GLY A 31 -1.02 34.78 -14.23
CA GLY A 31 -0.16 35.90 -13.83
C GLY A 31 0.58 35.64 -12.50
N ILE A 32 0.75 36.68 -11.69
CA ILE A 32 1.59 36.65 -10.47
C ILE A 32 1.12 35.57 -9.49
N THR A 33 -0.20 35.40 -9.32
CA THR A 33 -0.74 34.38 -8.39
C THR A 33 -0.34 32.96 -8.82
N ALA A 34 -0.33 32.68 -10.12
CA ALA A 34 0.15 31.38 -10.63
C ALA A 34 1.64 31.20 -10.31
N THR A 35 2.44 32.24 -10.55
CA THR A 35 3.88 32.24 -10.24
C THR A 35 4.13 32.01 -8.75
N VAL A 36 3.37 32.63 -7.84
CA VAL A 36 3.52 32.42 -6.40
C VAL A 36 3.19 30.98 -6.00
N ILE A 37 2.07 30.42 -6.49
CA ILE A 37 1.70 29.02 -6.18
C ILE A 37 2.79 28.06 -6.68
N THR A 38 3.24 28.23 -7.92
CA THR A 38 4.30 27.39 -8.49
C THR A 38 5.62 27.57 -7.76
N ALA A 39 6.02 28.81 -7.41
CA ALA A 39 7.25 29.08 -6.69
C ALA A 39 7.25 28.46 -5.28
N VAL A 40 6.13 28.58 -4.55
CA VAL A 40 5.99 27.96 -3.21
C VAL A 40 5.96 26.44 -3.30
N ALA A 41 5.30 25.87 -4.31
CA ALA A 41 5.29 24.43 -4.56
C ALA A 41 6.71 23.90 -4.87
N ILE A 42 7.46 24.58 -5.74
CA ILE A 42 8.86 24.24 -6.03
C ILE A 42 9.72 24.40 -4.78
N ALA A 43 9.55 25.50 -4.01
CA ALA A 43 10.29 25.72 -2.77
C ALA A 43 10.03 24.60 -1.75
N TRP A 44 8.79 24.10 -1.66
CA TRP A 44 8.47 22.95 -0.80
C TRP A 44 9.16 21.67 -1.27
N SER A 45 9.15 21.38 -2.58
CA SER A 45 9.88 20.23 -3.13
C SER A 45 11.38 20.32 -2.87
N LEU A 46 11.98 21.49 -3.08
CA LEU A 46 13.41 21.73 -2.82
C LEU A 46 13.74 21.63 -1.33
N PHE A 47 12.88 22.15 -0.46
CA PHE A 47 13.01 22.01 1.00
C PHE A 47 13.04 20.53 1.41
N GLN A 48 12.16 19.70 0.85
CA GLN A 48 12.08 18.29 1.20
C GLN A 48 13.28 17.49 0.67
N ILE A 49 13.76 17.82 -0.54
CA ILE A 49 15.01 17.27 -1.06
C ILE A 49 16.18 17.68 -0.15
N TRP A 50 16.24 18.95 0.28
CA TRP A 50 17.29 19.45 1.16
C TRP A 50 17.29 18.73 2.52
N TYR A 51 16.13 18.65 3.18
CA TYR A 51 15.98 18.01 4.49
C TYR A 51 16.38 16.53 4.48
N ALA A 52 16.03 15.79 3.42
CA ALA A 52 16.40 14.38 3.30
C ALA A 52 17.82 14.14 2.77
N SER A 53 18.46 15.16 2.19
CA SER A 53 19.81 15.04 1.66
C SER A 53 20.85 15.02 2.80
N PRO A 54 22.02 14.41 2.58
CA PRO A 54 23.14 14.53 3.51
C PRO A 54 23.81 15.92 3.48
N LEU A 55 23.43 16.79 2.53
CA LEU A 55 24.08 18.08 2.29
C LEU A 55 24.10 19.02 3.51
N PRO A 56 23.00 19.19 4.29
CA PRO A 56 22.98 20.10 5.44
C PRO A 56 24.06 19.73 6.47
N PHE A 57 24.30 18.43 6.67
CA PHE A 57 25.32 17.92 7.58
C PHE A 57 26.73 18.10 7.02
N THR A 58 26.93 17.88 5.72
CA THR A 58 28.25 18.06 5.09
C THR A 58 28.68 19.53 4.98
N LEU A 59 27.72 20.44 4.75
CA LEU A 59 27.96 21.87 4.62
C LEU A 59 27.90 22.61 5.97
N GLY A 60 27.41 21.95 7.02
CA GLY A 60 27.26 22.53 8.36
C GLY A 60 26.24 23.67 8.43
N PHE A 61 25.28 23.71 7.49
CA PHE A 61 24.31 24.81 7.36
C PHE A 61 22.90 24.26 7.14
N GLY A 62 21.91 24.93 7.74
CA GLY A 62 20.50 24.59 7.54
C GLY A 62 20.11 23.21 8.08
N ILE A 63 20.74 22.76 9.17
CA ILE A 63 20.38 21.53 9.88
C ILE A 63 19.11 21.80 10.70
N LEU A 64 18.05 21.06 10.40
CA LEU A 64 16.75 21.17 11.06
C LEU A 64 16.44 19.88 11.80
N ASN A 65 15.82 19.99 12.97
CA ASN A 65 15.28 18.83 13.67
C ASN A 65 13.91 18.42 13.08
N ASP A 66 13.44 17.22 13.45
CA ASP A 66 12.19 16.67 12.91
C ASP A 66 10.95 17.51 13.24
N THR A 67 10.91 18.15 14.41
CA THR A 67 9.79 19.01 14.82
C THR A 67 9.74 20.28 13.99
N GLU A 68 10.90 20.90 13.77
CA GLU A 68 11.06 22.07 12.89
C GLU A 68 10.67 21.73 11.45
N ALA A 69 11.12 20.59 10.93
CA ALA A 69 10.80 20.14 9.59
C ALA A 69 9.30 19.90 9.40
N ARG A 70 8.64 19.25 10.36
CA ARG A 70 7.18 19.02 10.37
C ARG A 70 6.40 20.34 10.37
N ALA A 71 6.86 21.33 11.14
CA ALA A 71 6.25 22.65 11.21
C ALA A 71 6.31 23.41 9.87
N ILE A 72 7.48 23.42 9.23
CA ILE A 72 7.66 24.01 7.89
C ILE A 72 6.80 23.28 6.86
N HIS A 73 6.80 21.93 6.88
CA HIS A 73 6.02 21.10 5.97
C HIS A 73 4.51 21.39 6.08
N LEU A 74 3.95 21.43 7.29
CA LEU A 74 2.53 21.74 7.48
C LEU A 74 2.20 23.19 7.13
N GLY A 75 3.07 24.15 7.45
CA GLY A 75 2.89 25.55 7.10
C GLY A 75 2.77 25.75 5.57
N LEU A 76 3.68 25.13 4.80
CA LEU A 76 3.63 25.15 3.33
C LEU A 76 2.40 24.42 2.78
N GLY A 77 2.05 23.27 3.39
CA GLY A 77 0.84 22.51 3.04
C GLY A 77 -0.46 23.31 3.24
N LEU A 78 -0.62 23.99 4.39
CA LEU A 78 -1.77 24.84 4.67
C LEU A 78 -1.85 26.02 3.71
N PHE A 79 -0.72 26.69 3.46
CA PHE A 79 -0.66 27.79 2.48
C PHE A 79 -1.17 27.33 1.12
N LEU A 80 -0.59 26.24 0.58
CA LEU A 80 -0.95 25.73 -0.73
C LEU A 80 -2.37 25.15 -0.76
N ALA A 81 -2.87 24.55 0.33
CA ALA A 81 -4.26 24.08 0.42
C ALA A 81 -5.25 25.23 0.19
N PHE A 82 -5.07 26.34 0.90
CA PHE A 82 -5.94 27.51 0.73
C PHE A 82 -5.77 28.20 -0.61
N MET A 83 -4.59 28.12 -1.23
CA MET A 83 -4.30 28.74 -2.53
C MET A 83 -4.78 27.89 -3.72
N ALA A 84 -4.68 26.56 -3.65
CA ALA A 84 -4.99 25.64 -4.75
C ALA A 84 -6.43 25.11 -4.70
N TYR A 85 -7.02 24.95 -3.51
CA TYR A 85 -8.37 24.38 -3.37
C TYR A 85 -9.45 25.46 -3.18
N PRO A 86 -10.48 25.50 -4.05
CA PRO A 86 -11.61 26.41 -3.91
C PRO A 86 -12.42 26.12 -2.65
N ALA A 87 -12.94 27.17 -1.99
CA ALA A 87 -13.73 27.01 -0.77
C ALA A 87 -15.04 26.23 -1.01
N PHE A 88 -15.73 26.54 -2.10
CA PHE A 88 -16.99 25.90 -2.51
C PHE A 88 -16.96 25.56 -4.00
N LYS A 89 -17.88 24.71 -4.45
CA LYS A 89 -18.04 24.38 -5.88
C LYS A 89 -18.30 25.62 -6.76
N SER A 90 -18.93 26.66 -6.19
CA SER A 90 -19.21 27.94 -6.83
C SER A 90 -18.07 28.97 -6.73
N SER A 91 -17.02 28.68 -5.95
CA SER A 91 -15.92 29.63 -5.76
C SER A 91 -15.13 29.84 -7.06
N PRO A 92 -14.55 31.04 -7.25
CA PRO A 92 -13.74 31.32 -8.43
C PRO A 92 -12.59 30.33 -8.60
N ARG A 93 -12.43 29.81 -9.83
CA ARG A 93 -11.31 28.93 -10.20
C ARG A 93 -10.18 29.65 -10.92
N ARG A 94 -10.46 30.82 -11.52
CA ARG A 94 -9.50 31.59 -12.33
C ARG A 94 -8.62 32.57 -11.53
N TYR A 95 -8.93 32.80 -10.26
CA TYR A 95 -8.14 33.65 -9.37
C TYR A 95 -8.35 33.21 -7.92
N VAL A 96 -7.47 33.67 -7.02
CA VAL A 96 -7.57 33.41 -5.58
C VAL A 96 -8.21 34.62 -4.87
N PRO A 97 -9.37 34.46 -4.21
CA PRO A 97 -9.98 35.51 -3.40
C PRO A 97 -9.08 36.01 -2.27
N VAL A 98 -9.25 37.28 -1.87
CA VAL A 98 -8.48 37.88 -0.77
C VAL A 98 -8.68 37.15 0.56
N ALA A 99 -9.89 36.65 0.81
CA ALA A 99 -10.17 35.83 1.99
C ALA A 99 -9.29 34.57 2.04
N ASP A 100 -9.06 33.92 0.90
CA ASP A 100 -8.22 32.72 0.83
C ASP A 100 -6.74 33.05 0.98
N TRP A 101 -6.30 34.23 0.55
CA TRP A 101 -4.97 34.73 0.88
C TRP A 101 -4.78 34.93 2.38
N ALA A 102 -5.76 35.52 3.07
CA ALA A 102 -5.72 35.69 4.52
C ALA A 102 -5.68 34.33 5.24
N LEU A 103 -6.55 33.39 4.84
CA LEU A 103 -6.54 32.03 5.40
C LEU A 103 -5.22 31.30 5.12
N ALA A 104 -4.64 31.46 3.91
CA ALA A 104 -3.36 30.87 3.56
C ALA A 104 -2.23 31.39 4.45
N LEU A 105 -2.15 32.71 4.68
CA LEU A 105 -1.11 33.33 5.50
C LEU A 105 -1.26 33.00 6.99
N ILE A 106 -2.48 33.05 7.53
CA ILE A 106 -2.75 32.71 8.93
C ILE A 106 -2.51 31.21 9.16
N GLY A 107 -2.94 30.37 8.22
CA GLY A 107 -2.69 28.92 8.27
C GLY A 107 -1.21 28.58 8.19
N ALA A 108 -0.47 29.23 7.29
CA ALA A 108 0.98 29.08 7.19
C ALA A 108 1.68 29.46 8.49
N PHE A 109 1.29 30.60 9.09
CA PHE A 109 1.81 31.03 10.38
C PHE A 109 1.49 30.03 11.50
N ALA A 110 0.25 29.57 11.59
CA ALA A 110 -0.15 28.60 12.61
C ALA A 110 0.60 27.27 12.48
N GLY A 111 0.80 26.78 11.24
CA GLY A 111 1.58 25.57 10.95
C GLY A 111 3.08 25.74 11.26
N ALA A 112 3.64 26.90 10.93
CA ALA A 112 5.05 27.23 11.19
C ALA A 112 5.31 27.67 12.64
N TYR A 113 4.29 27.80 13.50
CA TYR A 113 4.42 28.36 14.85
C TYR A 113 5.47 27.63 15.70
N LEU A 114 5.47 26.30 15.66
CA LEU A 114 6.45 25.49 16.40
C LEU A 114 7.89 25.72 15.95
N PHE A 115 8.10 26.07 14.67
CA PHE A 115 9.43 26.43 14.15
C PHE A 115 9.81 27.86 14.56
N LEU A 116 8.88 28.82 14.41
CA LEU A 116 9.15 30.24 14.70
C LEU A 116 9.43 30.50 16.18
N PHE A 117 8.73 29.80 17.09
CA PHE A 117 8.84 29.97 18.54
C PHE A 117 9.42 28.73 19.24
N TYR A 118 10.24 27.94 18.52
CA TYR A 118 10.80 26.68 19.04
C TYR A 118 11.56 26.88 20.35
N ARG A 119 12.40 27.93 20.43
CA ARG A 119 13.24 28.22 21.59
C ARG A 119 12.41 28.57 22.82
N GLU A 120 11.40 29.41 22.66
CA GLU A 120 10.52 29.83 23.74
C GLU A 120 9.70 28.64 24.26
N LEU A 121 9.09 27.87 23.35
CA LEU A 121 8.28 26.71 23.72
C LEU A 121 9.09 25.63 24.45
N ALA A 122 10.33 25.39 24.02
CA ALA A 122 11.23 24.45 24.67
C ALA A 122 11.55 24.82 26.14
N THR A 123 11.47 26.09 26.50
CA THR A 123 11.70 26.56 27.89
C THR A 123 10.47 26.50 28.80
N ARG A 124 9.27 26.31 28.25
CA ARG A 124 8.00 26.30 29.01
C ARG A 124 7.13 25.05 28.75
N PRO A 125 7.66 23.82 28.86
CA PRO A 125 6.90 22.61 28.59
C PRO A 125 5.71 22.52 29.55
N GLY A 126 4.50 22.33 29.00
CA GLY A 126 3.27 22.23 29.80
C GLY A 126 2.72 23.55 30.34
N GLN A 127 3.31 24.69 29.98
CA GLN A 127 2.85 26.02 30.41
C GLN A 127 2.62 26.94 29.20
N PRO A 128 1.62 26.64 28.35
CA PRO A 128 1.33 27.45 27.17
C PRO A 128 0.79 28.84 27.56
N ILE A 129 1.25 29.87 26.86
CA ILE A 129 0.68 31.22 27.00
C ILE A 129 -0.58 31.39 26.13
N THR A 130 -1.33 32.47 26.33
CA THR A 130 -2.54 32.77 25.55
C THR A 130 -2.29 32.75 24.04
N LEU A 131 -1.15 33.27 23.56
CA LEU A 131 -0.81 33.24 22.14
C LEU A 131 -0.63 31.81 21.60
N ASP A 132 -0.02 30.92 22.39
CA ASP A 132 0.16 29.51 22.02
C ASP A 132 -1.21 28.84 21.86
N LEU A 133 -2.12 29.05 22.81
CA LEU A 133 -3.46 28.49 22.81
C LEU A 133 -4.34 29.06 21.68
N VAL A 134 -4.29 30.38 21.44
CA VAL A 134 -5.03 31.02 20.34
C VAL A 134 -4.53 30.50 19.00
N THR A 135 -3.21 30.38 18.83
CA THR A 135 -2.63 29.85 17.59
C THR A 135 -3.00 28.39 17.39
N ALA A 136 -2.97 27.57 18.45
CA ALA A 136 -3.42 26.18 18.40
C ALA A 136 -4.90 26.07 17.99
N GLY A 137 -5.78 26.88 18.58
CA GLY A 137 -7.21 26.88 18.25
C GLY A 137 -7.48 27.29 16.80
N ILE A 138 -6.86 28.38 16.35
CA ILE A 138 -6.96 28.85 14.95
C ILE A 138 -6.38 27.79 14.01
N GLY A 139 -5.22 27.22 14.34
CA GLY A 139 -4.56 26.18 13.56
C GLY A 139 -5.46 24.96 13.34
N ILE A 140 -6.11 24.45 14.40
CA ILE A 140 -7.04 23.32 14.30
C ILE A 140 -8.24 23.67 13.40
N LEU A 141 -8.84 24.85 13.57
CA LEU A 141 -9.98 25.27 12.74
C LEU A 141 -9.61 25.41 11.27
N LEU A 142 -8.45 26.01 10.98
CA LEU A 142 -7.95 26.15 9.62
C LEU A 142 -7.54 24.80 9.01
N LEU A 143 -6.99 23.89 9.81
CA LEU A 143 -6.69 22.53 9.37
C LEU A 143 -7.96 21.77 9.00
N LEU A 144 -9.03 21.88 9.80
CA LEU A 144 -10.33 21.27 9.49
C LEU A 144 -10.96 21.87 8.22
N GLU A 145 -10.84 23.19 8.02
CA GLU A 145 -11.31 23.83 6.79
C GLU A 145 -10.46 23.43 5.56
N ALA A 146 -9.13 23.34 5.70
CA ALA A 146 -8.26 22.82 4.65
C ALA A 146 -8.58 21.37 4.32
N THR A 147 -8.86 20.55 5.34
CA THR A 147 -9.34 19.16 5.21
C THR A 147 -10.64 19.11 4.42
N ARG A 148 -11.61 19.96 4.74
CA ARG A 148 -12.88 20.03 4.02
C ARG A 148 -12.67 20.32 2.53
N ARG A 149 -11.73 21.20 2.20
CA ARG A 149 -11.43 21.62 0.82
C ARG A 149 -10.65 20.57 0.04
N ALA A 150 -9.67 19.92 0.67
CA ALA A 150 -8.77 18.96 0.02
C ALA A 150 -9.30 17.52 0.02
N LEU A 151 -9.97 17.10 1.09
CA LEU A 151 -10.37 15.71 1.34
C LEU A 151 -11.88 15.53 1.43
N GLY A 152 -12.62 16.63 1.57
CA GLY A 152 -14.08 16.61 1.68
C GLY A 152 -14.59 16.46 3.11
N LEU A 153 -15.91 16.35 3.23
CA LEU A 153 -16.61 16.26 4.52
C LEU A 153 -16.34 14.98 5.32
N PRO A 154 -16.15 13.78 4.72
CA PRO A 154 -15.96 12.55 5.50
C PRO A 154 -14.83 12.67 6.53
N MET A 155 -13.65 13.14 6.12
CA MET A 155 -12.51 13.29 7.03
C MET A 155 -12.74 14.36 8.11
N VAL A 156 -13.47 15.44 7.79
CA VAL A 156 -13.83 16.47 8.77
C VAL A 156 -14.82 15.93 9.80
N ILE A 157 -15.81 15.17 9.36
CA ILE A 157 -16.79 14.54 10.27
C ILE A 157 -16.08 13.60 11.23
N VAL A 158 -15.16 12.75 10.72
CA VAL A 158 -14.36 11.88 11.57
C VAL A 158 -13.58 12.71 12.59
N ALA A 159 -12.82 13.72 12.16
CA ALA A 159 -12.06 14.57 13.08
C ALA A 159 -12.96 15.25 14.13
N LEU A 160 -14.12 15.78 13.72
CA LEU A 160 -15.08 16.41 14.63
C LEU A 160 -15.66 15.42 15.63
N VAL A 161 -15.96 14.18 15.23
CA VAL A 161 -16.43 13.13 16.15
C VAL A 161 -15.40 12.88 17.25
N PHE A 162 -14.11 12.79 16.91
CA PHE A 162 -13.03 12.60 17.89
C PHE A 162 -12.82 13.84 18.77
N VAL A 163 -12.87 15.04 18.19
CA VAL A 163 -12.82 16.29 18.98
C VAL A 163 -14.00 16.35 19.95
N THR A 164 -15.21 16.04 19.51
CA THR A 164 -16.39 15.99 20.38
C THR A 164 -16.26 14.91 21.45
N TYR A 165 -15.76 13.72 21.10
CA TYR A 165 -15.51 12.62 22.04
C TYR A 165 -14.60 13.07 23.20
N THR A 166 -13.53 13.82 22.90
CA THR A 166 -12.62 14.38 23.92
C THR A 166 -13.34 15.15 25.04
N PHE A 167 -14.40 15.88 24.71
CA PHE A 167 -15.17 16.69 25.67
C PHE A 167 -16.40 15.97 26.21
N ALA A 168 -17.01 15.09 25.42
CA ALA A 168 -18.25 14.40 25.76
C ALA A 168 -18.04 13.12 26.59
N GLY A 169 -16.79 12.73 26.86
CA GLY A 169 -16.42 11.55 27.64
C GLY A 169 -17.26 11.26 28.90
N PRO A 170 -17.56 12.24 29.78
CA PRO A 170 -18.33 11.98 30.99
C PRO A 170 -19.79 11.55 30.74
N TYR A 171 -20.34 11.86 29.57
CA TYR A 171 -21.73 11.56 29.17
C TYR A 171 -21.85 10.29 28.32
N MET A 172 -20.73 9.61 28.04
CA MET A 172 -20.72 8.40 27.22
C MET A 172 -21.20 7.18 28.03
N PRO A 173 -21.69 6.12 27.35
CA PRO A 173 -21.98 4.84 28.00
C PRO A 173 -20.73 4.29 28.70
N ASP A 174 -20.93 3.47 29.74
CA ASP A 174 -19.86 2.95 30.62
C ASP A 174 -18.64 2.41 29.86
N VAL A 175 -18.85 1.69 28.75
CA VAL A 175 -17.79 1.08 27.91
C VAL A 175 -16.94 2.12 27.16
N LEU A 176 -17.41 3.36 27.00
CA LEU A 176 -16.73 4.45 26.28
C LEU A 176 -16.51 5.68 27.18
N GLN A 177 -16.73 5.54 28.49
CA GLN A 177 -16.71 6.68 29.41
C GLN A 177 -15.29 7.06 29.80
N HIS A 178 -14.99 8.36 29.79
CA HIS A 178 -13.72 8.88 30.30
C HIS A 178 -13.90 10.26 30.95
N LYS A 179 -12.89 10.73 31.69
CA LYS A 179 -12.96 11.98 32.49
C LYS A 179 -13.16 13.28 31.66
N GLY A 180 -13.04 13.22 30.33
CA GLY A 180 -12.96 14.40 29.46
C GLY A 180 -11.62 15.16 29.57
N ALA A 181 -11.41 16.14 28.70
CA ALA A 181 -10.25 17.06 28.76
C ALA A 181 -10.68 18.54 28.73
N SER A 182 -9.93 19.40 29.41
CA SER A 182 -10.13 20.86 29.31
C SER A 182 -9.67 21.39 27.95
N ILE A 183 -10.21 22.54 27.53
CA ILE A 183 -9.83 23.17 26.24
C ILE A 183 -8.32 23.43 26.19
N SER A 184 -7.72 23.94 27.27
CA SER A 184 -6.27 24.20 27.32
C SER A 184 -5.46 22.90 27.13
N LYS A 185 -5.83 21.83 27.84
CA LYS A 185 -5.18 20.52 27.71
C LYS A 185 -5.33 19.96 26.28
N PHE A 186 -6.52 20.06 25.71
CA PHE A 186 -6.79 19.64 24.33
C PHE A 186 -5.93 20.43 23.33
N LEU A 187 -5.96 21.76 23.35
CA LEU A 187 -5.20 22.59 22.41
C LEU A 187 -3.69 22.35 22.51
N GLN A 188 -3.17 22.25 23.74
CA GLN A 188 -1.76 21.93 23.98
C GLN A 188 -1.40 20.54 23.41
N HIS A 189 -2.16 19.51 23.78
CA HIS A 189 -1.90 18.14 23.32
C HIS A 189 -2.06 17.99 21.81
N GLN A 190 -2.96 18.76 21.20
CA GLN A 190 -3.31 18.59 19.81
C GLN A 190 -2.41 19.34 18.83
N TRP A 191 -1.90 20.51 19.21
CA TRP A 191 -1.10 21.39 18.33
C TRP A 191 0.31 21.68 18.83
N LEU A 192 0.55 21.66 20.14
CA LEU A 192 1.84 22.08 20.72
C LEU A 192 2.76 20.90 21.07
N THR A 193 2.30 19.65 20.91
CA THR A 193 3.09 18.44 21.13
C THR A 193 3.17 17.58 19.86
N THR A 194 4.01 16.54 19.92
CA THR A 194 4.17 15.54 18.86
C THR A 194 3.23 14.33 19.03
N GLU A 195 2.21 14.43 19.88
CA GLU A 195 1.18 13.39 20.02
C GLU A 195 -0.06 13.67 19.16
N GLY A 196 -0.23 14.92 18.73
CA GLY A 196 -1.35 15.38 17.93
C GLY A 196 -1.04 15.60 16.45
N VAL A 197 -1.36 16.80 15.95
CA VAL A 197 -1.23 17.19 14.54
C VAL A 197 0.21 17.04 14.03
N PHE A 198 1.20 17.37 14.87
CA PHE A 198 2.63 17.25 14.54
C PHE A 198 3.23 15.88 14.87
N GLY A 199 2.40 14.86 15.08
CA GLY A 199 2.84 13.53 15.47
C GLY A 199 3.39 12.66 14.36
N ILE A 200 3.41 11.35 14.62
CA ILE A 200 4.04 10.33 13.77
C ILE A 200 3.55 10.42 12.32
N ALA A 201 2.25 10.64 12.11
CA ALA A 201 1.62 10.76 10.79
C ALA A 201 2.26 11.87 9.93
N LEU A 202 2.35 13.09 10.47
CA LEU A 202 2.96 14.22 9.77
C LEU A 202 4.48 14.07 9.68
N GLY A 203 5.12 13.45 10.68
CA GLY A 203 6.53 13.10 10.64
C GLY A 203 6.87 12.22 9.44
N VAL A 204 6.14 11.13 9.28
CA VAL A 204 6.26 10.22 8.13
C VAL A 204 6.00 10.94 6.80
N SER A 205 4.98 11.80 6.76
CA SER A 205 4.70 12.69 5.61
C SER A 205 5.92 13.53 5.22
N THR A 206 6.58 14.12 6.22
CA THR A 206 7.70 15.04 6.05
C THR A 206 8.98 14.32 5.67
N SER A 207 9.31 13.22 6.36
CA SER A 207 10.62 12.56 6.26
C SER A 207 10.82 11.75 4.99
N PHE A 208 9.76 11.21 4.37
CA PHE A 208 9.94 10.42 3.15
C PHE A 208 8.73 10.32 2.22
N VAL A 209 7.48 10.39 2.70
CA VAL A 209 6.30 10.23 1.80
C VAL A 209 6.30 11.27 0.69
N PHE A 210 6.65 12.51 1.02
CA PHE A 210 6.81 13.57 0.03
C PHE A 210 7.75 13.15 -1.11
N LEU A 211 8.92 12.59 -0.79
CA LEU A 211 9.91 12.21 -1.80
C LEU A 211 9.41 11.09 -2.69
N PHE A 212 8.66 10.12 -2.15
CA PHE A 212 8.05 9.07 -2.95
C PHE A 212 6.98 9.61 -3.91
N VAL A 213 6.13 10.53 -3.44
CA VAL A 213 5.14 11.22 -4.29
C VAL A 213 5.84 12.03 -5.37
N LEU A 214 6.91 12.74 -5.01
CA LEU A 214 7.72 13.52 -5.95
C LEU A 214 8.41 12.63 -6.98
N PHE A 215 9.04 11.53 -6.53
CA PHE A 215 9.65 10.52 -7.36
C PHE A 215 8.65 9.93 -8.37
N GLY A 216 7.47 9.50 -7.90
CA GLY A 216 6.43 8.94 -8.76
C GLY A 216 5.92 9.95 -9.80
N THR A 217 5.71 11.20 -9.38
CA THR A 217 5.28 12.29 -10.28
C THR A 217 6.33 12.59 -11.35
N LEU A 218 7.61 12.64 -10.98
CA LEU A 218 8.72 12.86 -11.93
C LEU A 218 8.90 11.67 -12.87
N LEU A 219 8.69 10.44 -12.38
CA LEU A 219 8.76 9.22 -13.18
C LEU A 219 7.64 9.16 -14.23
N GLU A 220 6.44 9.58 -13.85
CA GLU A 220 5.31 9.73 -14.78
C GLU A 220 5.59 10.84 -15.81
N LYS A 221 6.09 12.00 -15.39
CA LYS A 221 6.51 13.10 -16.27
C LYS A 221 7.62 12.69 -17.26
N ALA A 222 8.51 11.78 -16.86
CA ALA A 222 9.54 11.24 -17.75
C ALA A 222 8.97 10.35 -18.89
N GLY A 223 7.74 9.83 -18.72
CA GLY A 223 7.05 8.99 -19.71
C GLY A 223 6.94 7.50 -19.32
N ALA A 224 7.29 7.13 -18.08
CA ALA A 224 7.33 5.73 -17.67
C ALA A 224 5.94 5.07 -17.66
N GLY A 225 4.86 5.80 -17.34
CA GLY A 225 3.50 5.26 -17.29
C GLY A 225 3.01 4.74 -18.64
N ASN A 226 3.19 5.53 -19.71
CA ASN A 226 2.86 5.09 -21.08
C ASN A 226 3.69 3.86 -21.49
N TRP A 227 4.98 3.86 -21.16
CA TRP A 227 5.87 2.75 -21.43
C TRP A 227 5.42 1.44 -20.74
N MET A 228 5.01 1.50 -19.46
CA MET A 228 4.49 0.35 -18.72
C MET A 228 3.18 -0.19 -19.30
N MET A 229 2.29 0.70 -19.76
CA MET A 229 1.03 0.32 -20.42
C MET A 229 1.28 -0.44 -21.73
N GLN A 230 2.14 0.10 -22.61
CA GLN A 230 2.41 -0.51 -23.91
C GLN A 230 3.12 -1.87 -23.77
N ILE A 231 4.01 -2.02 -22.79
CA ILE A 231 4.60 -3.33 -22.47
C ILE A 231 3.53 -4.32 -22.05
N SER A 232 2.58 -3.90 -21.21
CA SER A 232 1.47 -4.74 -20.76
C SER A 232 0.61 -5.20 -21.93
N ILE A 233 0.26 -4.29 -22.86
CA ILE A 233 -0.46 -4.61 -24.11
C ILE A 233 0.31 -5.65 -24.92
N ALA A 234 1.59 -5.42 -25.15
CA ALA A 234 2.44 -6.29 -25.96
C ALA A 234 2.59 -7.72 -25.38
N LEU A 235 2.67 -7.83 -24.04
CA LEU A 235 2.82 -9.11 -23.35
C LEU A 235 1.51 -9.89 -23.26
N LEU A 236 0.36 -9.24 -23.06
CA LEU A 236 -0.86 -9.94 -22.64
C LEU A 236 -2.05 -9.79 -23.59
N GLY A 237 -2.02 -8.83 -24.53
CA GLY A 237 -3.15 -8.56 -25.43
C GLY A 237 -3.56 -9.76 -26.29
N HIS A 238 -2.63 -10.65 -26.60
CA HIS A 238 -2.87 -11.87 -27.37
C HIS A 238 -3.55 -13.01 -26.58
N LEU A 239 -3.73 -12.86 -25.28
CA LEU A 239 -4.39 -13.88 -24.45
C LEU A 239 -5.91 -13.76 -24.57
N ARG A 240 -6.62 -14.84 -24.23
CA ARG A 240 -8.08 -14.78 -24.07
C ARG A 240 -8.42 -13.86 -22.88
N GLY A 241 -9.25 -12.85 -23.14
CA GLY A 241 -9.46 -11.74 -22.19
C GLY A 241 -8.27 -10.78 -22.12
N GLY A 242 -7.46 -10.71 -23.18
CA GLY A 242 -6.19 -9.98 -23.24
C GLY A 242 -6.30 -8.55 -22.71
N PRO A 243 -7.18 -7.70 -23.23
CA PRO A 243 -7.39 -6.35 -22.71
C PRO A 243 -7.62 -6.22 -21.21
N ALA A 244 -8.45 -7.09 -20.64
CA ALA A 244 -8.68 -7.07 -19.20
C ALA A 244 -7.45 -7.55 -18.41
N LYS A 245 -6.62 -8.46 -18.95
CA LYS A 245 -5.35 -8.86 -18.33
C LYS A 245 -4.29 -7.78 -18.44
N VAL A 246 -4.28 -7.05 -19.55
CA VAL A 246 -3.46 -5.84 -19.74
C VAL A 246 -3.81 -4.82 -18.66
N ALA A 247 -5.10 -4.56 -18.45
CA ALA A 247 -5.57 -3.66 -17.39
C ALA A 247 -4.99 -4.04 -16.03
N VAL A 248 -5.12 -5.31 -15.65
CA VAL A 248 -4.64 -5.82 -14.37
C VAL A 248 -3.11 -5.69 -14.22
N VAL A 249 -2.32 -6.03 -15.24
CA VAL A 249 -0.85 -5.96 -15.14
C VAL A 249 -0.31 -4.54 -15.28
N SER A 250 -0.90 -3.72 -16.15
CA SER A 250 -0.54 -2.31 -16.26
C SER A 250 -0.83 -1.58 -14.96
N SER A 251 -1.99 -1.87 -14.34
CA SER A 251 -2.37 -1.33 -13.04
C SER A 251 -1.44 -1.82 -11.93
N ALA A 252 -0.90 -3.04 -12.01
CA ALA A 252 0.14 -3.52 -11.10
C ALA A 252 1.45 -2.72 -11.24
N LEU A 253 1.93 -2.52 -12.47
CA LEU A 253 3.16 -1.78 -12.75
C LEU A 253 3.04 -0.30 -12.37
N ASN A 254 1.91 0.35 -12.70
CA ASN A 254 1.64 1.74 -12.30
C ASN A 254 1.39 1.86 -10.79
N GLY A 255 0.72 0.88 -10.20
CA GLY A 255 0.42 0.83 -8.76
C GLY A 255 1.67 0.79 -7.90
N VAL A 256 2.72 0.10 -8.37
CA VAL A 256 4.07 0.13 -7.77
C VAL A 256 4.63 1.55 -7.69
N VAL A 257 4.22 2.48 -8.55
CA VAL A 257 4.75 3.85 -8.55
C VAL A 257 3.84 4.80 -7.78
N SER A 258 2.54 4.79 -8.09
CA SER A 258 1.58 5.80 -7.61
C SER A 258 1.09 5.53 -6.18
N GLY A 259 0.89 4.26 -5.79
CA GLY A 259 0.29 3.92 -4.50
C GLY A 259 -1.15 4.44 -4.28
N SER A 260 -1.78 5.04 -5.29
CA SER A 260 -3.15 5.57 -5.25
C SER A 260 -4.06 4.79 -6.18
N SER A 261 -5.14 4.23 -5.61
CA SER A 261 -6.16 3.47 -6.34
C SER A 261 -6.91 4.36 -7.34
N VAL A 262 -7.30 5.56 -6.92
CA VAL A 262 -8.06 6.52 -7.76
C VAL A 262 -7.19 7.02 -8.92
N SER A 263 -5.96 7.47 -8.64
CA SER A 263 -5.02 7.91 -9.68
C SER A 263 -4.76 6.79 -10.70
N ASN A 264 -4.58 5.55 -10.24
CA ASN A 264 -4.35 4.42 -11.13
C ASN A 264 -5.57 4.09 -12.01
N VAL A 265 -6.80 4.14 -11.46
CA VAL A 265 -8.04 4.01 -12.26
C VAL A 265 -8.14 5.10 -13.32
N VAL A 266 -7.67 6.31 -13.04
CA VAL A 266 -7.84 7.45 -13.96
C VAL A 266 -6.78 7.41 -15.04
N SER A 267 -5.51 7.25 -14.68
CA SER A 267 -4.41 7.17 -15.64
C SER A 267 -4.51 5.91 -16.52
N GLY A 268 -4.85 4.75 -15.95
CA GLY A 268 -4.97 3.48 -16.68
C GLY A 268 -6.35 3.24 -17.29
N GLY A 269 -7.40 3.49 -16.52
CA GLY A 269 -8.79 3.14 -16.85
C GLY A 269 -9.32 3.80 -18.10
N ILE A 270 -8.86 5.02 -18.43
CA ILE A 270 -9.26 5.73 -19.66
C ILE A 270 -8.92 4.91 -20.91
N PHE A 271 -7.82 4.15 -20.87
CA PHE A 271 -7.39 3.30 -21.98
C PHE A 271 -7.97 1.88 -21.85
N THR A 272 -7.96 1.32 -20.64
CA THR A 272 -8.27 -0.10 -20.43
C THR A 272 -9.77 -0.38 -20.43
N ILE A 273 -10.60 0.50 -19.85
CA ILE A 273 -12.06 0.31 -19.76
C ILE A 273 -12.71 0.29 -21.15
N PRO A 274 -12.46 1.27 -22.05
CA PRO A 274 -12.99 1.21 -23.41
C PRO A 274 -12.53 -0.05 -24.17
N LEU A 275 -11.25 -0.43 -24.00
CA LEU A 275 -10.70 -1.62 -24.64
C LEU A 275 -11.38 -2.91 -24.14
N MET A 276 -11.63 -3.03 -22.83
CA MET A 276 -12.38 -4.15 -22.24
C MET A 276 -13.81 -4.23 -22.79
N LYS A 277 -14.52 -3.10 -22.86
CA LYS A 277 -15.90 -3.02 -23.39
C LYS A 277 -15.98 -3.49 -24.83
N ARG A 278 -15.01 -3.09 -25.67
CA ARG A 278 -14.93 -3.53 -27.09
C ARG A 278 -14.75 -5.03 -27.26
N THR A 279 -14.18 -5.72 -26.27
CA THR A 279 -14.05 -7.18 -26.27
C THR A 279 -15.27 -7.95 -25.74
N GLY A 280 -16.35 -7.24 -25.39
CA GLY A 280 -17.63 -7.83 -24.98
C GLY A 280 -17.89 -7.87 -23.47
N LEU A 281 -17.04 -7.26 -22.64
CA LEU A 281 -17.33 -7.05 -21.22
C LEU A 281 -18.36 -5.92 -21.05
N SER A 282 -19.27 -6.05 -20.09
CA SER A 282 -20.17 -4.94 -19.73
C SER A 282 -19.36 -3.79 -19.09
N GLY A 283 -19.88 -2.56 -19.16
CA GLY A 283 -19.20 -1.41 -18.56
C GLY A 283 -18.99 -1.59 -17.05
N VAL A 284 -20.01 -2.10 -16.34
CA VAL A 284 -19.94 -2.42 -14.91
C VAL A 284 -18.79 -3.39 -14.61
N LYS A 285 -18.62 -4.45 -15.40
CA LYS A 285 -17.53 -5.43 -15.20
C LYS A 285 -16.17 -4.86 -15.55
N ALA A 286 -16.07 -4.07 -16.63
CA ALA A 286 -14.84 -3.41 -17.03
C ALA A 286 -14.37 -2.41 -15.94
N GLY A 287 -15.28 -1.56 -15.45
CA GLY A 287 -15.00 -0.65 -14.34
C GLY A 287 -14.66 -1.38 -13.04
N ALA A 288 -15.35 -2.47 -12.72
CA ALA A 288 -15.06 -3.28 -11.54
C ALA A 288 -13.69 -3.98 -11.61
N ILE A 289 -13.28 -4.47 -12.78
CA ILE A 289 -11.95 -5.07 -12.98
C ILE A 289 -10.86 -4.01 -12.78
N GLU A 290 -11.04 -2.83 -13.38
CA GLU A 290 -10.09 -1.71 -13.27
C GLU A 290 -9.98 -1.21 -11.82
N ALA A 291 -11.11 -0.99 -11.13
CA ALA A 291 -11.10 -0.57 -9.74
C ALA A 291 -10.45 -1.63 -8.83
N ALA A 292 -10.75 -2.91 -9.05
CA ALA A 292 -10.18 -4.00 -8.26
C ALA A 292 -8.69 -4.24 -8.54
N SER A 293 -8.19 -4.00 -9.76
CA SER A 293 -6.75 -4.02 -10.03
C SER A 293 -6.04 -2.83 -9.40
N SER A 294 -6.66 -1.64 -9.45
CA SER A 294 -6.04 -0.43 -8.95
C SER A 294 -5.88 -0.41 -7.44
N ILE A 295 -6.82 -0.99 -6.69
CA ILE A 295 -6.67 -1.20 -5.23
C ILE A 295 -5.58 -2.21 -4.93
N ASN A 296 -5.49 -3.30 -5.70
CA ASN A 296 -4.37 -4.22 -5.56
C ASN A 296 -3.02 -3.52 -5.81
N GLY A 297 -2.98 -2.42 -6.56
CA GLY A 297 -1.79 -1.59 -6.76
C GLY A 297 -1.20 -1.07 -5.45
N GLN A 298 -2.05 -0.82 -4.45
CA GLN A 298 -1.65 -0.27 -3.17
C GLN A 298 -0.96 -1.29 -2.26
N ILE A 299 -1.17 -2.59 -2.49
CA ILE A 299 -0.50 -3.67 -1.74
C ILE A 299 0.73 -4.22 -2.44
N MET A 300 1.06 -3.77 -3.66
CA MET A 300 2.18 -4.30 -4.43
C MET A 300 3.52 -3.69 -3.96
N PRO A 301 4.48 -4.50 -3.49
CA PRO A 301 5.86 -4.05 -3.25
C PRO A 301 6.55 -3.59 -4.54
N PRO A 302 7.57 -2.71 -4.47
CA PRO A 302 8.30 -2.20 -3.30
C PRO A 302 7.90 -0.80 -2.83
N VAL A 303 6.79 -0.22 -3.29
CA VAL A 303 6.35 1.09 -2.78
C VAL A 303 5.17 0.90 -1.85
N MET A 304 4.16 0.08 -2.22
CA MET A 304 2.96 -0.20 -1.40
C MET A 304 2.27 1.07 -0.84
N GLY A 305 2.45 2.20 -1.54
CA GLY A 305 2.07 3.53 -1.08
C GLY A 305 2.75 3.99 0.22
N ALA A 306 2.28 5.10 0.78
CA ALA A 306 2.85 5.66 2.01
C ALA A 306 2.66 4.76 3.26
N ALA A 307 1.72 3.81 3.22
CA ALA A 307 1.34 2.99 4.35
C ALA A 307 2.41 1.97 4.76
N ALA A 308 3.14 1.38 3.80
CA ALA A 308 4.21 0.43 4.13
C ALA A 308 5.35 1.08 4.91
N PHE A 309 5.59 2.37 4.71
CA PHE A 309 6.58 3.08 5.51
C PHE A 309 6.07 3.42 6.92
N LEU A 310 4.77 3.73 7.06
CA LEU A 310 4.15 3.83 8.39
C LEU A 310 4.20 2.49 9.15
N MET A 311 4.14 1.36 8.44
CA MET A 311 4.36 0.04 9.05
C MET A 311 5.79 -0.14 9.60
N VAL A 312 6.83 0.42 8.95
CA VAL A 312 8.20 0.41 9.50
C VAL A 312 8.19 1.04 10.89
N GLU A 313 7.56 2.20 11.01
CA GLU A 313 7.51 2.96 12.25
C GLU A 313 6.68 2.24 13.33
N TYR A 314 5.47 1.75 12.99
CA TYR A 314 4.58 1.09 13.95
C TYR A 314 5.02 -0.33 14.35
N VAL A 315 5.56 -1.11 13.41
CA VAL A 315 5.99 -2.49 13.68
C VAL A 315 7.43 -2.53 14.22
N GLY A 316 8.28 -1.59 13.80
CA GLY A 316 9.68 -1.52 14.23
C GLY A 316 10.57 -2.56 13.54
N ILE A 317 10.26 -2.94 12.30
CA ILE A 317 11.06 -3.86 11.48
C ILE A 317 11.56 -3.16 10.21
N PRO A 318 12.70 -3.57 9.63
CA PRO A 318 13.20 -3.04 8.37
C PRO A 318 12.18 -3.13 7.23
N TYR A 319 12.22 -2.18 6.30
CA TYR A 319 11.33 -2.16 5.14
C TYR A 319 11.47 -3.42 4.26
N SER A 320 12.68 -3.99 4.17
CA SER A 320 12.97 -5.27 3.51
C SER A 320 12.10 -6.41 4.03
N GLN A 321 11.87 -6.46 5.33
CA GLN A 321 11.01 -7.48 5.94
C GLN A 321 9.53 -7.23 5.59
N ILE A 322 9.07 -5.98 5.60
CA ILE A 322 7.69 -5.62 5.23
C ILE A 322 7.40 -6.04 3.79
N VAL A 323 8.30 -5.70 2.86
CA VAL A 323 8.20 -6.11 1.45
C VAL A 323 8.16 -7.62 1.32
N THR A 324 9.07 -8.32 2.00
CA THR A 324 9.15 -9.78 1.97
C THR A 324 7.82 -10.41 2.44
N HIS A 325 7.27 -9.92 3.56
CA HIS A 325 6.02 -10.42 4.12
C HIS A 325 4.80 -10.10 3.25
N ALA A 326 4.78 -8.96 2.57
CA ALA A 326 3.67 -8.55 1.73
C ALA A 326 3.70 -9.13 0.30
N PHE A 327 4.87 -9.60 -0.17
CA PHE A 327 5.09 -10.03 -1.55
C PHE A 327 4.18 -11.17 -2.00
N LEU A 328 4.18 -12.29 -1.27
CA LEU A 328 3.37 -13.46 -1.63
C LEU A 328 1.86 -13.17 -1.61
N PRO A 329 1.29 -12.53 -0.57
CA PRO A 329 -0.11 -12.10 -0.57
C PRO A 329 -0.48 -11.18 -1.73
N ALA A 330 0.37 -10.19 -2.05
CA ALA A 330 0.11 -9.25 -3.14
C ALA A 330 0.05 -9.96 -4.50
N ILE A 331 1.03 -10.83 -4.79
CA ILE A 331 1.06 -11.62 -6.04
C ILE A 331 -0.13 -12.58 -6.09
N ALA A 332 -0.45 -13.26 -5.00
CA ALA A 332 -1.60 -14.15 -4.92
C ALA A 332 -2.90 -13.41 -5.26
N SER A 333 -3.09 -12.19 -4.74
CA SER A 333 -4.25 -11.35 -5.05
C SER A 333 -4.33 -10.94 -6.53
N TYR A 334 -3.20 -10.59 -7.15
CA TYR A 334 -3.15 -10.25 -8.58
C TYR A 334 -3.37 -11.45 -9.51
N LEU A 335 -2.73 -12.58 -9.23
CA LEU A 335 -2.91 -13.80 -10.02
C LEU A 335 -4.35 -14.31 -9.91
N ALA A 336 -4.94 -14.20 -8.73
CA ALA A 336 -6.36 -14.47 -8.54
C ALA A 336 -7.25 -13.51 -9.36
N LEU A 337 -6.93 -12.21 -9.46
CA LEU A 337 -7.66 -11.29 -10.34
C LEU A 337 -7.51 -11.66 -11.82
N LEU A 338 -6.28 -11.95 -12.27
CA LEU A 338 -6.01 -12.39 -13.64
C LEU A 338 -6.79 -13.66 -13.99
N TYR A 339 -6.95 -14.55 -13.01
CA TYR A 339 -7.76 -15.74 -13.16
C TYR A 339 -9.26 -15.43 -13.21
N ILE A 340 -9.79 -14.56 -12.34
CA ILE A 340 -11.18 -14.07 -12.43
C ILE A 340 -11.48 -13.47 -13.81
N VAL A 341 -10.58 -12.62 -14.31
CA VAL A 341 -10.67 -12.04 -15.66
C VAL A 341 -10.69 -13.13 -16.73
N HIS A 342 -9.86 -14.16 -16.57
CA HIS A 342 -9.89 -15.31 -17.48
C HIS A 342 -11.23 -16.06 -17.44
N LEU A 343 -11.78 -16.29 -16.24
CA LEU A 343 -13.08 -16.94 -16.06
C LEU A 343 -14.22 -16.11 -16.67
N GLU A 344 -14.20 -14.78 -16.52
CA GLU A 344 -15.17 -13.90 -17.17
C GLU A 344 -15.06 -13.97 -18.70
N ALA A 345 -13.84 -13.95 -19.25
CA ALA A 345 -13.61 -14.13 -20.68
C ALA A 345 -14.07 -15.51 -21.20
N LEU A 346 -14.03 -16.55 -20.36
CA LEU A 346 -14.60 -17.87 -20.68
C LEU A 346 -16.13 -17.81 -20.75
N LYS A 347 -16.78 -17.17 -19.77
CA LYS A 347 -18.25 -17.04 -19.69
C LYS A 347 -18.84 -16.30 -20.89
N ILE A 348 -18.17 -15.25 -21.38
CA ILE A 348 -18.65 -14.46 -22.53
C ILE A 348 -18.16 -14.98 -23.90
N GLY A 349 -17.38 -16.06 -23.95
CA GLY A 349 -16.91 -16.58 -25.23
C GLY A 349 -15.84 -15.73 -25.93
N ALA A 350 -15.17 -14.81 -25.21
CA ALA A 350 -14.24 -13.84 -25.80
C ALA A 350 -13.12 -14.53 -26.60
N ARG A 351 -12.83 -14.01 -27.79
CA ARG A 351 -11.73 -14.50 -28.65
C ARG A 351 -10.44 -13.71 -28.36
N PRO A 352 -9.26 -14.34 -28.47
CA PRO A 352 -7.98 -13.62 -28.35
C PRO A 352 -7.75 -12.68 -29.54
N ILE A 353 -6.98 -11.61 -29.33
CA ILE A 353 -6.51 -10.74 -30.41
C ILE A 353 -5.55 -11.56 -31.30
N PRO A 354 -5.72 -11.58 -32.64
CA PRO A 354 -4.86 -12.33 -33.54
C PRO A 354 -3.38 -11.94 -33.37
N ARG A 355 -2.50 -12.94 -33.31
CA ARG A 355 -1.04 -12.77 -33.26
C ARG A 355 -0.42 -13.48 -34.45
N GLU A 356 0.73 -12.98 -34.93
CA GLU A 356 1.57 -13.71 -35.88
C GLU A 356 1.80 -15.15 -35.40
N ALA A 357 1.49 -16.12 -36.26
CA ALA A 357 1.63 -17.54 -35.93
C ALA A 357 3.12 -17.89 -35.79
N MET A 358 3.52 -18.26 -34.56
CA MET A 358 4.87 -18.76 -34.29
C MET A 358 4.85 -20.26 -33.96
N PRO A 359 5.79 -21.06 -34.48
CA PRO A 359 5.93 -22.46 -34.08
C PRO A 359 6.13 -22.58 -32.58
N ALA A 360 5.47 -23.56 -31.94
CA ALA A 360 5.49 -23.73 -30.49
C ALA A 360 6.90 -23.86 -29.90
N LYS A 361 7.81 -24.53 -30.63
CA LYS A 361 9.23 -24.67 -30.25
C LYS A 361 9.94 -23.32 -30.23
N VAL A 362 9.75 -22.49 -31.26
CA VAL A 362 10.37 -21.15 -31.36
C VAL A 362 9.81 -20.23 -30.28
N ARG A 363 8.50 -20.31 -30.01
CA ARG A 363 7.89 -19.56 -28.90
C ARG A 363 8.46 -19.97 -27.54
N LEU A 364 8.55 -21.27 -27.27
CA LEU A 364 9.12 -21.79 -26.03
C LEU A 364 10.58 -21.35 -25.87
N LEU A 365 11.39 -21.48 -26.92
CA LEU A 365 12.79 -21.07 -26.91
C LEU A 365 12.92 -19.56 -26.68
N ARG A 366 12.12 -18.72 -27.37
CA ARG A 366 12.14 -17.26 -27.20
C ARG A 366 11.71 -16.84 -25.80
N THR A 367 10.65 -17.44 -25.26
CA THR A 367 10.20 -17.17 -23.88
C THR A 367 11.22 -17.65 -22.86
N GLY A 368 11.81 -18.83 -23.06
CA GLY A 368 12.87 -19.38 -22.22
C GLY A 368 14.11 -18.50 -22.21
N LEU A 369 14.62 -18.13 -23.38
CA LEU A 369 15.76 -17.21 -23.54
C LEU A 369 15.46 -15.81 -22.98
N GLY A 370 14.23 -15.32 -23.15
CA GLY A 370 13.81 -14.04 -22.58
C GLY A 370 13.82 -14.08 -21.05
N LEU A 371 13.18 -15.08 -20.45
CA LEU A 371 13.16 -15.25 -18.99
C LEU A 371 14.56 -15.48 -18.43
N SER A 372 15.35 -16.38 -19.03
CA SER A 372 16.72 -16.63 -18.60
C SER A 372 17.59 -15.39 -18.78
N GLY A 373 17.41 -14.62 -19.87
CA GLY A 373 18.10 -13.37 -20.11
C GLY A 373 17.78 -12.31 -19.05
N SER A 374 16.50 -12.14 -18.72
CA SER A 374 16.09 -11.23 -17.63
C SER A 374 16.66 -11.66 -16.27
N ILE A 375 16.63 -12.95 -15.95
CA ILE A 375 17.23 -13.49 -14.72
C ILE A 375 18.75 -13.23 -14.70
N VAL A 376 19.44 -13.49 -15.81
CA VAL A 376 20.88 -13.23 -15.92
C VAL A 376 21.19 -11.75 -15.75
N VAL A 377 20.42 -10.84 -16.34
CA VAL A 377 20.60 -9.40 -16.14
C VAL A 377 20.40 -9.01 -14.67
N LEU A 378 19.37 -9.53 -14.01
CA LEU A 378 19.15 -9.30 -12.57
C LEU A 378 20.29 -9.86 -11.72
N CYS A 379 20.78 -11.06 -12.02
CA CYS A 379 21.93 -11.65 -11.34
C CYS A 379 23.21 -10.85 -11.59
N LEU A 380 23.45 -10.40 -12.82
CA LEU A 380 24.60 -9.56 -13.17
C LEU A 380 24.56 -8.21 -12.47
N LEU A 381 23.38 -7.59 -12.36
CA LEU A 381 23.20 -6.39 -11.56
C LEU A 381 23.50 -6.69 -10.09
N TYR A 382 22.88 -7.73 -9.51
CA TYR A 382 23.04 -8.07 -8.11
C TYR A 382 24.50 -8.41 -7.74
N TYR A 383 25.08 -9.41 -8.39
CA TYR A 383 26.46 -9.82 -8.14
C TYR A 383 27.48 -8.81 -8.65
N GLY A 384 27.15 -8.03 -9.68
CA GLY A 384 28.01 -6.95 -10.18
C GLY A 384 28.13 -5.83 -9.15
N VAL A 385 27.03 -5.46 -8.49
CA VAL A 385 27.08 -4.46 -7.43
C VAL A 385 27.80 -5.00 -6.18
N LEU A 386 27.53 -6.23 -5.76
CA LEU A 386 28.28 -6.86 -4.66
C LEU A 386 29.77 -6.97 -4.97
N GLY A 387 30.12 -7.32 -6.20
CA GLY A 387 31.51 -7.35 -6.67
C GLY A 387 32.16 -5.96 -6.65
N ALA A 388 31.42 -4.92 -7.04
CA ALA A 388 31.90 -3.54 -6.95
C ALA A 388 32.10 -3.10 -5.49
N GLN A 389 31.20 -3.45 -4.57
CA GLN A 389 31.39 -3.21 -3.14
C GLN A 389 32.64 -3.93 -2.61
N ALA A 390 32.83 -5.21 -2.97
CA ALA A 390 33.98 -5.98 -2.54
C ALA A 390 35.31 -5.44 -3.11
N ALA A 391 35.31 -4.97 -4.36
CA ALA A 391 36.52 -4.48 -5.02
C ALA A 391 36.90 -3.05 -4.64
N PHE A 392 35.92 -2.18 -4.40
CA PHE A 392 36.15 -0.73 -4.25
C PHE A 392 35.77 -0.17 -2.87
N GLY A 393 35.21 -1.00 -1.97
CA GLY A 393 34.90 -0.64 -0.59
C GLY A 393 34.14 0.69 -0.46
N ALA A 394 34.70 1.65 0.28
CA ALA A 394 34.10 2.97 0.49
C ALA A 394 33.90 3.81 -0.80
N SER A 395 34.62 3.50 -1.88
CA SER A 395 34.46 4.17 -3.18
C SER A 395 33.42 3.51 -4.08
N ALA A 396 32.87 2.36 -3.69
CA ALA A 396 31.88 1.63 -4.49
C ALA A 396 30.65 2.47 -4.87
N PRO A 397 30.02 3.28 -3.98
CA PRO A 397 28.87 4.09 -4.36
C PRO A 397 29.14 5.07 -5.50
N TRP A 398 30.33 5.70 -5.51
CA TRP A 398 30.74 6.61 -6.58
C TRP A 398 30.94 5.88 -7.90
N MET A 399 31.58 4.72 -7.87
CA MET A 399 31.83 3.93 -9.06
C MET A 399 30.54 3.33 -9.64
N LEU A 400 29.62 2.88 -8.78
CA LEU A 400 28.29 2.42 -9.16
C LEU A 400 27.45 3.55 -9.75
N SER A 401 27.55 4.76 -9.20
CA SER A 401 26.90 5.95 -9.74
C SER A 401 27.45 6.30 -11.14
N ALA A 402 28.76 6.22 -11.33
CA ALA A 402 29.39 6.40 -12.63
C ALA A 402 28.95 5.31 -13.64
N ALA A 403 28.89 4.05 -13.21
CA ALA A 403 28.39 2.95 -14.04
C ALA A 403 26.91 3.14 -14.41
N ALA A 404 26.07 3.53 -13.46
CA ALA A 404 24.66 3.85 -13.71
C ALA A 404 24.50 5.01 -14.70
N LEU A 405 25.34 6.05 -14.61
CA LEU A 405 25.37 7.15 -15.56
C LEU A 405 25.77 6.68 -16.97
N VAL A 406 26.78 5.82 -17.09
CA VAL A 406 27.18 5.23 -18.38
C VAL A 406 26.05 4.38 -18.96
N ILE A 407 25.42 3.53 -18.15
CA ILE A 407 24.28 2.70 -18.56
C ILE A 407 23.10 3.57 -19.01
N TYR A 408 22.84 4.67 -18.31
CA TYR A 408 21.82 5.66 -18.67
C TYR A 408 22.10 6.31 -20.02
N VAL A 409 23.31 6.86 -20.22
CA VAL A 409 23.66 7.48 -21.50
C VAL A 409 23.61 6.46 -22.64
N ALA A 410 24.07 5.23 -22.40
CA ALA A 410 24.01 4.14 -23.37
C ALA A 410 22.57 3.72 -23.70
N SER A 411 21.67 3.67 -22.72
CA SER A 411 20.27 3.30 -22.94
C SER A 411 19.53 4.38 -23.73
N VAL A 412 19.78 5.66 -23.44
CA VAL A 412 19.23 6.78 -24.23
C VAL A 412 19.79 6.79 -25.66
N ALA A 413 21.10 6.56 -25.83
CA ALA A 413 21.72 6.45 -27.16
C ALA A 413 21.16 5.28 -27.97
N TYR A 414 20.81 4.17 -27.30
CA TYR A 414 20.15 3.03 -27.94
C TYR A 414 18.69 3.34 -28.28
N ALA A 415 17.95 3.98 -27.38
CA ALA A 415 16.56 4.40 -27.61
C ALA A 415 16.44 5.41 -28.76
N ALA A 416 17.42 6.32 -28.92
CA ALA A 416 17.47 7.31 -30.00
C ALA A 416 17.42 6.71 -31.41
N ARG A 417 17.83 5.44 -31.57
CA ARG A 417 17.82 4.70 -32.84
C ARG A 417 16.43 4.26 -33.30
N PHE A 418 15.43 4.43 -32.44
CA PHE A 418 14.06 4.00 -32.69
C PHE A 418 13.10 5.17 -32.55
N PRO A 419 11.94 5.12 -33.23
CA PRO A 419 10.89 6.12 -33.08
C PRO A 419 10.36 6.13 -31.63
N ASP A 420 9.91 7.30 -31.20
CA ASP A 420 9.27 7.44 -29.90
C ASP A 420 7.95 6.67 -29.85
N LEU A 421 7.58 6.25 -28.65
CA LEU A 421 6.27 5.63 -28.43
C LEU A 421 5.20 6.71 -28.52
N GLU A 422 4.33 6.61 -29.51
CA GLU A 422 3.14 7.45 -29.58
C GLU A 422 2.22 7.16 -28.39
N LEU A 423 1.53 8.18 -27.90
CA LEU A 423 0.43 7.99 -26.95
C LEU A 423 -0.73 7.38 -27.72
N ASP A 424 -1.09 6.14 -27.41
CA ASP A 424 -2.20 5.45 -28.06
C ASP A 424 -3.50 6.25 -27.84
N ASP A 425 -4.22 6.61 -28.91
CA ASP A 425 -5.57 7.16 -28.75
C ASP A 425 -6.48 6.10 -28.11
N PRO A 426 -7.06 6.37 -26.91
CA PRO A 426 -7.95 5.42 -26.23
C PRO A 426 -9.11 4.92 -27.10
N ASN A 427 -9.48 5.70 -28.13
CA ASN A 427 -10.59 5.41 -29.00
C ASN A 427 -10.20 4.69 -30.30
N THR A 428 -8.92 4.57 -30.63
CA THR A 428 -8.50 3.87 -31.85
C THR A 428 -8.56 2.34 -31.64
N PRO A 429 -9.13 1.55 -32.57
CA PRO A 429 -9.11 0.09 -32.45
C PRO A 429 -7.67 -0.43 -32.56
N ILE A 430 -7.21 -1.20 -31.56
CA ILE A 430 -5.91 -1.89 -31.63
C ILE A 430 -6.05 -3.02 -32.65
N ILE A 431 -5.69 -2.74 -33.90
CA ILE A 431 -5.74 -3.70 -35.02
C ILE A 431 -4.52 -4.64 -34.97
N THR A 432 -3.38 -4.16 -34.46
CA THR A 432 -2.13 -4.92 -34.35
C THR A 432 -1.50 -4.72 -32.98
N LEU A 433 -1.06 -5.82 -32.35
CA LEU A 433 -0.34 -5.73 -31.09
C LEU A 433 1.09 -5.26 -31.32
N PRO A 434 1.59 -4.26 -30.54
CA PRO A 434 3.00 -3.92 -30.57
C PRO A 434 3.84 -5.10 -30.10
N ARG A 435 5.07 -5.24 -30.63
CA ARG A 435 5.98 -6.31 -30.20
C ARG A 435 6.65 -5.88 -28.90
N ALA A 436 6.64 -6.75 -27.89
CA ALA A 436 7.14 -6.42 -26.54
C ALA A 436 8.57 -5.84 -26.55
N TRP A 437 9.46 -6.42 -27.36
CA TRP A 437 10.83 -5.92 -27.50
C TRP A 437 10.92 -4.52 -28.11
N GLU A 438 10.00 -4.17 -29.02
CA GLU A 438 9.99 -2.84 -29.66
C GLU A 438 9.63 -1.73 -28.68
N VAL A 439 8.80 -2.06 -27.69
CA VAL A 439 8.44 -1.16 -26.58
C VAL A 439 9.51 -1.16 -25.50
N THR A 440 10.03 -2.32 -25.08
CA THR A 440 11.02 -2.38 -23.99
C THR A 440 12.29 -1.59 -24.28
N ARG A 441 12.77 -1.58 -25.54
CA ARG A 441 14.01 -0.88 -25.94
C ARG A 441 13.96 0.64 -25.87
N THR A 442 12.78 1.27 -25.83
CA THR A 442 12.62 2.74 -25.84
C THR A 442 12.56 3.38 -24.46
N GLY A 443 12.52 2.58 -23.39
CA GLY A 443 12.36 3.07 -22.01
C GLY A 443 13.18 2.32 -20.96
N LEU A 444 14.30 1.70 -21.34
CA LEU A 444 15.19 1.01 -20.40
C LEU A 444 15.77 1.96 -19.33
N ASP A 445 15.91 3.23 -19.66
CA ASP A 445 16.33 4.31 -18.75
C ASP A 445 15.34 4.53 -17.58
N PHE A 446 14.04 4.27 -17.77
CA PHE A 446 13.05 4.40 -16.68
C PHE A 446 13.21 3.35 -15.58
N LEU A 447 13.90 2.24 -15.85
CA LEU A 447 14.17 1.22 -14.84
C LEU A 447 15.31 1.62 -13.89
N ILE A 448 16.21 2.51 -14.31
CA ILE A 448 17.39 2.89 -13.53
C ILE A 448 17.02 3.47 -12.16
N PRO A 449 16.14 4.48 -12.03
CA PRO A 449 15.84 5.05 -10.72
C PRO A 449 14.99 4.10 -9.86
N LEU A 450 14.24 3.16 -10.46
CA LEU A 450 13.58 2.06 -9.73
C LEU A 450 14.61 1.07 -9.18
N VAL A 451 15.66 0.74 -9.94
CA VAL A 451 16.77 -0.10 -9.48
C VAL A 451 17.54 0.59 -8.36
N VAL A 452 17.81 1.90 -8.46
CA VAL A 452 18.44 2.68 -7.38
C VAL A 452 17.58 2.62 -6.12
N LEU A 453 16.28 2.87 -6.24
CA LEU A 453 15.36 2.80 -5.11
C LEU A 453 15.37 1.41 -4.45
N LEU A 454 15.20 0.36 -5.26
CA LEU A 454 15.17 -1.02 -4.80
C LEU A 454 16.49 -1.45 -4.16
N TRP A 455 17.62 -1.03 -4.73
CA TRP A 455 18.95 -1.36 -4.22
C TRP A 455 19.18 -0.74 -2.84
N CYS A 456 19.01 0.59 -2.74
CA CYS A 456 19.19 1.31 -1.48
C CYS A 456 18.28 0.76 -0.38
N LEU A 457 17.05 0.39 -0.73
CA LEU A 457 16.03 0.01 0.24
C LEU A 457 16.05 -1.47 0.63
N MET A 458 16.34 -2.39 -0.31
CA MET A 458 16.31 -3.84 -0.08
C MET A 458 17.68 -4.44 0.21
N VAL A 459 18.75 -3.89 -0.35
CA VAL A 459 20.09 -4.51 -0.27
C VAL A 459 20.97 -3.77 0.72
N GLU A 460 21.04 -2.44 0.62
CA GLU A 460 21.80 -1.62 1.57
C GLU A 460 21.01 -1.35 2.87
N GLU A 461 19.72 -1.68 2.88
CA GLU A 461 18.78 -1.43 3.99
C GLU A 461 18.85 0.02 4.53
N MET A 462 19.08 0.98 3.63
CA MET A 462 19.06 2.40 3.96
C MET A 462 17.67 2.81 4.45
N SER A 463 17.61 3.91 5.22
CA SER A 463 16.32 4.46 5.64
C SER A 463 15.44 4.78 4.43
N PRO A 464 14.10 4.68 4.55
CA PRO A 464 13.20 4.99 3.44
C PRO A 464 13.41 6.38 2.85
N GLY A 465 13.69 7.40 3.68
CA GLY A 465 13.95 8.76 3.23
C GLY A 465 15.21 8.89 2.39
N LEU A 466 16.31 8.26 2.82
CA LEU A 466 17.57 8.32 2.07
C LEU A 466 17.47 7.55 0.74
N SER A 467 16.78 6.40 0.74
CA SER A 467 16.52 5.64 -0.48
C SER A 467 15.68 6.43 -1.49
N ALA A 468 14.62 7.07 -1.01
CA ALA A 468 13.77 7.94 -1.83
C ALA A 468 14.53 9.15 -2.36
N PHE A 469 15.43 9.74 -1.55
CA PHE A 469 16.28 10.85 -1.97
C PHE A 469 17.15 10.46 -3.18
N TRP A 470 17.90 9.34 -3.11
CA TRP A 470 18.74 8.91 -4.23
C TRP A 470 17.94 8.56 -5.49
N ALA A 471 16.79 7.92 -5.33
CA ALA A 471 15.89 7.65 -6.45
C ALA A 471 15.32 8.94 -7.08
N THR A 472 14.96 9.91 -6.23
CA THR A 472 14.48 11.24 -6.66
C THR A 472 15.56 12.01 -7.41
N VAL A 473 16.80 12.02 -6.92
CA VAL A 473 17.94 12.64 -7.61
C VAL A 473 18.19 11.98 -8.96
N ALA A 474 18.13 10.64 -9.03
CA ALA A 474 18.30 9.92 -10.29
C ALA A 474 17.22 10.29 -11.32
N ILE A 475 15.94 10.35 -10.93
CA ILE A 475 14.86 10.73 -11.86
C ILE A 475 14.91 12.22 -12.23
N ILE A 476 15.32 13.12 -11.32
CA ILE A 476 15.57 14.53 -11.65
C ILE A 476 16.64 14.62 -12.74
N GLY A 477 17.73 13.88 -12.61
CA GLY A 477 18.78 13.79 -13.63
C GLY A 477 18.25 13.31 -14.98
N ILE A 478 17.41 12.27 -14.98
CA ILE A 478 16.79 11.74 -16.21
C ILE A 478 15.86 12.77 -16.85
N VAL A 479 14.93 13.36 -16.10
CA VAL A 479 13.99 14.37 -16.62
C VAL A 479 14.74 15.56 -17.21
N ALA A 480 15.80 16.03 -16.53
CA ALA A 480 16.60 17.17 -16.99
C ALA A 480 17.43 16.88 -18.26
N THR A 481 17.88 15.64 -18.47
CA THR A 481 18.89 15.32 -19.49
C THR A 481 18.37 14.44 -20.64
N ARG A 482 17.29 13.67 -20.47
CA ARG A 482 16.82 12.67 -21.45
C ARG A 482 16.49 13.29 -22.80
N ARG A 483 15.65 14.33 -22.83
CA ARG A 483 15.28 15.03 -24.08
C ARG A 483 16.50 15.66 -24.77
N PRO A 484 17.38 16.41 -24.07
CA PRO A 484 18.64 16.91 -24.63
C PRO A 484 19.52 15.81 -25.23
N LEU A 485 19.65 14.68 -24.54
CA LEU A 485 20.47 13.55 -25.00
C LEU A 485 19.86 12.87 -26.23
N LEU A 486 18.53 12.68 -26.27
CA LEU A 486 17.84 12.19 -27.46
C LEU A 486 18.05 13.14 -28.65
N ALA A 487 17.90 14.45 -28.44
CA ALA A 487 18.15 15.44 -29.48
C ALA A 487 19.60 15.41 -29.97
N LEU A 488 20.57 15.28 -29.05
CA LEU A 488 21.99 15.12 -29.40
C LEU A 488 22.22 13.87 -30.27
N PHE A 489 21.68 12.71 -29.87
CA PHE A 489 21.88 11.46 -30.62
C PHE A 489 21.08 11.38 -31.92
N ARG A 490 19.99 12.14 -32.05
CA ARG A 490 19.18 12.26 -33.28
C ARG A 490 19.61 13.41 -34.20
N ASN A 491 20.62 14.20 -33.82
CA ASN A 491 21.04 15.43 -34.50
C ASN A 491 19.92 16.48 -34.65
N GLU A 492 19.13 16.66 -33.59
CA GLU A 492 18.06 17.66 -33.48
C GLU A 492 18.51 18.88 -32.64
N SER A 493 17.65 19.89 -32.51
CA SER A 493 17.95 21.12 -31.76
C SER A 493 18.01 20.89 -30.24
N ILE A 494 19.22 20.81 -29.69
CA ILE A 494 19.50 20.66 -28.25
C ILE A 494 18.93 21.81 -27.41
N PRO A 495 19.04 23.11 -27.79
CA PRO A 495 18.55 24.20 -26.93
C PRO A 495 17.03 24.13 -26.68
N ALA A 496 16.26 23.77 -27.71
CA ALA A 496 14.82 23.58 -27.61
C ALA A 496 14.47 22.36 -26.75
N ALA A 497 15.22 21.27 -26.88
CA ALA A 497 15.04 20.08 -26.05
C ALA A 497 15.40 20.35 -24.57
N ALA A 498 16.43 21.15 -24.30
CA ALA A 498 16.86 21.53 -22.96
C ALA A 498 15.88 22.48 -22.27
N SER A 499 15.35 23.47 -22.99
CA SER A 499 14.30 24.34 -22.43
C SER A 499 13.03 23.56 -22.12
N ALA A 500 12.63 22.62 -22.99
CA ALA A 500 11.49 21.74 -22.76
C ALA A 500 11.72 20.80 -21.57
N ALA A 501 12.92 20.22 -21.43
CA ALA A 501 13.27 19.38 -20.28
C ALA A 501 13.26 20.16 -18.95
N MET A 502 13.78 21.38 -18.95
CA MET A 502 13.73 22.24 -17.76
C MET A 502 12.30 22.62 -17.39
N ALA A 503 11.46 22.92 -18.39
CA ALA A 503 10.04 23.19 -18.16
C ALA A 503 9.33 21.97 -17.55
N ASP A 504 9.57 20.77 -18.08
CA ASP A 504 9.02 19.52 -17.53
C ASP A 504 9.53 19.25 -16.10
N LEU A 505 10.80 19.57 -15.80
CA LEU A 505 11.36 19.41 -14.46
C LEU A 505 10.69 20.36 -13.46
N LEU A 506 10.58 21.65 -13.79
CA LEU A 506 9.95 22.64 -12.91
C LEU A 506 8.47 22.34 -12.70
N ASP A 507 7.76 21.94 -13.77
CA ASP A 507 6.37 21.49 -13.70
C ASP A 507 6.24 20.21 -12.88
N GLY A 508 7.15 19.25 -13.03
CA GLY A 508 7.20 18.02 -12.23
C GLY A 508 7.45 18.27 -10.74
N LEU A 509 8.37 19.19 -10.40
CA LEU A 509 8.62 19.61 -9.01
C LEU A 509 7.39 20.30 -8.41
N ALA A 510 6.73 21.18 -9.16
CA ALA A 510 5.51 21.86 -8.71
C ALA A 510 4.33 20.87 -8.57
N LEU A 511 4.15 19.96 -9.53
CA LEU A 511 3.10 18.96 -9.52
C LEU A 511 3.27 17.98 -8.37
N GLY A 512 4.51 17.54 -8.08
CA GLY A 512 4.80 16.67 -6.94
C GLY A 512 4.41 17.31 -5.60
N ALA A 513 4.75 18.59 -5.40
CA ALA A 513 4.30 19.33 -4.22
C ALA A 513 2.77 19.50 -4.17
N ARG A 514 2.11 19.74 -5.32
CA ARG A 514 0.65 19.87 -5.37
C ARG A 514 -0.07 18.57 -5.05
N ASN A 515 0.42 17.44 -5.57
CA ASN A 515 -0.05 16.09 -5.21
C ASN A 515 0.11 15.81 -3.71
N MET A 516 1.09 16.45 -3.07
CA MET A 516 1.34 16.28 -1.65
C MET A 516 0.44 17.11 -0.74
N ILE A 517 -0.22 18.16 -1.23
CA ILE A 517 -1.08 19.03 -0.41
C ILE A 517 -2.15 18.20 0.31
N GLY A 518 -2.91 17.38 -0.43
CA GLY A 518 -3.98 16.56 0.14
C GLY A 518 -3.46 15.58 1.19
N ILE A 519 -2.34 14.90 0.91
CA ILE A 519 -1.74 13.91 1.81
C ILE A 519 -1.20 14.57 3.09
N ALA A 520 -0.55 15.73 2.98
CA ALA A 520 -0.01 16.46 4.13
C ALA A 520 -1.13 16.92 5.07
N ILE A 521 -2.20 17.50 4.51
CA ILE A 521 -3.41 17.87 5.28
C ILE A 521 -4.07 16.62 5.88
N ALA A 522 -4.15 15.51 5.14
CA ALA A 522 -4.75 14.27 5.64
C ALA A 522 -3.98 13.69 6.84
N THR A 523 -2.66 13.69 6.77
CA THR A 523 -1.79 13.18 7.86
C THR A 523 -1.85 14.07 9.10
N ALA A 524 -1.87 15.39 8.92
CA ALA A 524 -2.08 16.36 10.00
C ALA A 524 -3.45 16.17 10.68
N THR A 525 -4.51 15.98 9.90
CA THR A 525 -5.87 15.77 10.44
C THR A 525 -6.03 14.39 11.05
N ALA A 526 -5.38 13.35 10.53
CA ALA A 526 -5.30 12.06 11.20
C ALA A 526 -4.59 12.20 12.55
N GLY A 527 -3.63 13.13 12.68
CA GLY A 527 -3.03 13.53 13.96
C GLY A 527 -4.05 14.07 14.99
N ILE A 528 -5.16 14.68 14.55
CA ILE A 528 -6.31 15.01 15.45
C ILE A 528 -6.91 13.76 16.06
N VAL A 529 -7.08 12.73 15.25
CA VAL A 529 -7.64 11.46 15.71
C VAL A 529 -6.66 10.74 16.62
N VAL A 530 -5.40 10.59 16.22
CA VAL A 530 -4.36 9.96 17.04
C VAL A 530 -4.18 10.69 18.37
N GLY A 531 -4.10 12.03 18.35
CA GLY A 531 -3.99 12.84 19.56
C GLY A 531 -5.18 12.70 20.49
N THR A 532 -6.40 12.57 19.94
CA THR A 532 -7.59 12.26 20.74
C THR A 532 -7.49 10.87 21.37
N VAL A 533 -7.09 9.86 20.61
CA VAL A 533 -6.97 8.47 21.10
C VAL A 533 -5.99 8.38 22.26
N THR A 534 -4.83 9.03 22.14
CA THR A 534 -3.81 9.05 23.21
C THR A 534 -4.27 9.87 24.42
N LEU A 535 -5.01 10.96 24.21
CA LEU A 535 -5.52 11.81 25.29
C LEU A 535 -6.65 11.15 26.09
N THR A 536 -7.48 10.34 25.45
CA THR A 536 -8.71 9.75 26.03
C THR A 536 -8.55 8.29 26.46
N GLY A 537 -7.55 7.57 25.93
CA GLY A 537 -7.40 6.13 26.16
C GLY A 537 -8.33 5.26 25.31
N LEU A 538 -8.90 5.79 24.22
CA LEU A 538 -9.90 5.08 23.40
C LEU A 538 -9.43 3.72 22.88
N GLY A 539 -8.12 3.53 22.67
CA GLY A 539 -7.57 2.24 22.23
C GLY A 539 -7.93 1.07 23.15
N LEU A 540 -7.89 1.28 24.47
CA LEU A 540 -8.27 0.27 25.47
C LEU A 540 -9.78 0.02 25.46
N MET A 541 -10.58 1.08 25.38
CA MET A 541 -12.04 1.00 25.33
C MET A 541 -12.52 0.22 24.09
N MET A 542 -11.84 0.39 22.95
CA MET A 542 -12.13 -0.38 21.73
C MET A 542 -11.83 -1.87 21.90
N THR A 543 -10.81 -2.22 22.69
CA THR A 543 -10.51 -3.62 23.05
C THR A 543 -11.68 -4.23 23.83
N GLU A 544 -12.11 -3.58 24.90
CA GLU A 544 -13.24 -4.04 25.73
C GLU A 544 -14.54 -4.16 24.94
N PHE A 545 -14.85 -3.16 24.09
CA PHE A 545 -16.04 -3.17 23.26
C PHE A 545 -16.07 -4.35 22.28
N VAL A 546 -14.95 -4.62 21.60
CA VAL A 546 -14.85 -5.74 20.67
C VAL A 546 -14.87 -7.07 21.43
N GLU A 547 -14.23 -7.17 22.59
CA GLU A 547 -14.27 -8.35 23.44
C GLU A 547 -15.70 -8.69 23.87
N PHE A 548 -16.43 -7.69 24.39
CA PHE A 548 -17.80 -7.83 24.84
C PHE A 548 -18.73 -8.37 23.75
N ILE A 549 -18.64 -7.82 22.52
CA ILE A 549 -19.48 -8.28 21.39
C ILE A 549 -19.02 -9.66 20.89
N SER A 550 -17.71 -9.89 20.84
CA SER A 550 -17.17 -11.15 20.32
C SER A 550 -17.34 -12.33 21.28
N GLY A 551 -17.53 -12.08 22.58
CA GLY A 551 -17.64 -13.12 23.60
C GLY A 551 -16.39 -14.00 23.67
N GLY A 552 -15.22 -13.42 23.41
CA GLY A 552 -13.94 -14.13 23.32
C GLY A 552 -13.74 -14.96 22.04
N ASN A 553 -14.68 -14.93 21.09
CA ASN A 553 -14.51 -15.66 19.82
C ASN A 553 -13.65 -14.86 18.83
N VAL A 554 -12.43 -15.35 18.59
CA VAL A 554 -11.45 -14.75 17.67
C VAL A 554 -12.02 -14.46 16.28
N ILE A 555 -12.84 -15.36 15.71
CA ILE A 555 -13.35 -15.16 14.34
C ILE A 555 -14.35 -14.02 14.30
N ILE A 556 -15.24 -13.94 15.29
CA ILE A 556 -16.21 -12.84 15.40
C ILE A 556 -15.47 -11.52 15.62
N MET A 557 -14.48 -11.52 16.51
CA MET A 557 -13.59 -10.38 16.76
C MET A 557 -12.92 -9.89 15.46
N LEU A 558 -12.27 -10.78 14.70
CA LEU A 558 -11.61 -10.38 13.44
C LEU A 558 -12.62 -9.87 12.41
N CYS A 559 -13.82 -10.46 12.33
CA CYS A 559 -14.88 -9.96 11.45
C CYS A 559 -15.39 -8.56 11.87
N LEU A 560 -15.54 -8.31 13.17
CA LEU A 560 -15.91 -6.99 13.70
C LEU A 560 -14.82 -5.97 13.39
N ILE A 561 -13.55 -6.30 13.65
CA ILE A 561 -12.42 -5.42 13.37
C ILE A 561 -12.31 -5.13 11.87
N ALA A 562 -12.52 -6.14 11.02
CA ALA A 562 -12.57 -5.96 9.57
C ALA A 562 -13.68 -4.99 9.14
N LEU A 563 -14.88 -5.13 9.70
CA LEU A 563 -16.02 -4.24 9.42
C LEU A 563 -15.74 -2.82 9.90
N ILE A 564 -15.26 -2.66 11.14
CA ILE A 564 -14.90 -1.37 11.73
C ILE A 564 -13.81 -0.70 10.86
N SER A 565 -12.76 -1.44 10.48
CA SER A 565 -11.69 -0.96 9.61
C SER A 565 -12.21 -0.48 8.24
N LEU A 566 -13.15 -1.22 7.65
CA LEU A 566 -13.76 -0.85 6.38
C LEU A 566 -14.58 0.44 6.51
N VAL A 567 -15.39 0.55 7.57
CA VAL A 567 -16.23 1.73 7.84
C VAL A 567 -15.39 2.97 8.12
N LEU A 568 -14.38 2.86 8.98
CA LEU A 568 -13.45 3.97 9.28
C LEU A 568 -12.67 4.41 8.05
N GLY A 569 -12.37 3.49 7.12
CA GLY A 569 -11.63 3.81 5.90
C GLY A 569 -12.45 4.47 4.79
N MET A 570 -13.77 4.52 4.89
CA MET A 570 -14.63 4.98 3.78
C MET A 570 -14.42 6.46 3.47
N GLY A 571 -14.02 6.76 2.24
CA GLY A 571 -13.92 8.13 1.74
C GLY A 571 -12.72 8.92 2.26
N ILE A 572 -11.69 8.22 2.75
CA ILE A 572 -10.44 8.81 3.23
C ILE A 572 -9.28 8.28 2.38
N PRO A 573 -8.28 9.12 1.99
CA PRO A 573 -7.11 8.64 1.28
C PRO A 573 -6.38 7.53 2.05
N THR A 574 -5.86 6.54 1.33
CA THR A 574 -5.23 5.33 1.88
C THR A 574 -4.22 5.57 3.00
N THR A 575 -3.38 6.60 2.89
CA THR A 575 -2.40 6.93 3.93
C THR A 575 -3.07 7.31 5.24
N ALA A 576 -4.03 8.25 5.19
CA ALA A 576 -4.74 8.72 6.38
C ALA A 576 -5.69 7.65 6.93
N ASN A 577 -6.32 6.88 6.05
CA ASN A 577 -7.10 5.70 6.41
C ASN A 577 -6.23 4.70 7.18
N TYR A 578 -5.05 4.33 6.67
CA TYR A 578 -4.17 3.41 7.38
C TYR A 578 -3.72 3.96 8.75
N ILE A 579 -3.37 5.25 8.87
CA ILE A 579 -3.04 5.86 10.16
C ILE A 579 -4.19 5.70 11.17
N LEU A 580 -5.40 6.02 10.72
CA LEU A 580 -6.62 5.96 11.52
C LEU A 580 -6.89 4.53 12.00
N VAL A 581 -6.94 3.58 11.06
CA VAL A 581 -7.28 2.19 11.38
C VAL A 581 -6.14 1.51 12.16
N ALA A 582 -4.87 1.74 11.81
CA ALA A 582 -3.74 1.14 12.52
C ALA A 582 -3.65 1.63 13.96
N THR A 583 -3.87 2.92 14.22
CA THR A 583 -3.80 3.46 15.59
C THR A 583 -4.94 2.92 16.46
N LEU A 584 -6.13 2.72 15.89
CA LEU A 584 -7.30 2.29 16.64
C LEU A 584 -7.42 0.78 16.77
N MET A 585 -7.27 0.06 15.66
CA MET A 585 -7.65 -1.36 15.56
C MET A 585 -6.46 -2.31 15.67
N ALA A 586 -5.23 -1.91 15.32
CA ALA A 586 -4.09 -2.81 15.45
C ALA A 586 -3.82 -3.22 16.90
N PRO A 587 -3.83 -2.31 17.90
CA PRO A 587 -3.68 -2.70 19.30
C PRO A 587 -4.75 -3.69 19.77
N VAL A 588 -6.00 -3.50 19.32
CA VAL A 588 -7.13 -4.37 19.65
C VAL A 588 -6.92 -5.80 19.14
N VAL A 589 -6.47 -5.96 17.90
CA VAL A 589 -6.16 -7.30 17.34
C VAL A 589 -5.01 -7.98 18.09
N VAL A 590 -3.97 -7.23 18.44
CA VAL A 590 -2.82 -7.76 19.19
C VAL A 590 -3.25 -8.25 20.57
N GLU A 591 -3.98 -7.40 21.28
CA GLU A 591 -4.39 -7.63 22.67
C GLU A 591 -5.36 -8.82 22.76
N LEU A 592 -6.49 -8.76 22.05
CA LEU A 592 -7.49 -9.82 22.09
C LEU A 592 -7.00 -11.12 21.44
N GLY A 593 -6.15 -11.03 20.41
CA GLY A 593 -5.50 -12.19 19.81
C GLY A 593 -4.63 -12.93 20.83
N ALA A 594 -3.80 -12.20 21.58
CA ALA A 594 -2.93 -12.77 22.60
C ALA A 594 -3.71 -13.39 23.77
N GLN A 595 -4.80 -12.75 24.20
CA GLN A 595 -5.71 -13.28 25.24
C GLN A 595 -6.41 -14.56 24.78
N ALA A 596 -6.79 -14.65 23.50
CA ALA A 596 -7.40 -15.84 22.92
C ALA A 596 -6.40 -16.96 22.58
N GLY A 597 -5.15 -16.86 23.04
CA GLY A 597 -4.11 -17.87 22.86
C GLY A 597 -3.42 -17.84 21.49
N LEU A 598 -3.60 -16.78 20.70
CA LEU A 598 -2.99 -16.62 19.39
C LEU A 598 -1.89 -15.56 19.42
N ALA A 599 -0.64 -16.01 19.33
CA ALA A 599 0.48 -15.09 19.17
C ALA A 599 0.59 -14.61 17.71
N ILE A 600 -0.14 -13.54 17.37
CA ILE A 600 -0.19 -12.99 16.01
C ILE A 600 1.05 -12.10 15.77
N PRO A 601 1.81 -12.30 14.68
CA PRO A 601 2.87 -11.36 14.29
C PRO A 601 2.34 -9.93 14.12
N LEU A 602 3.00 -8.94 14.73
CA LEU A 602 2.61 -7.53 14.56
C LEU A 602 2.44 -7.12 13.08
N ILE A 603 3.34 -7.54 12.19
CA ILE A 603 3.21 -7.25 10.76
C ILE A 603 1.93 -7.84 10.14
N ALA A 604 1.50 -9.02 10.59
CA ALA A 604 0.24 -9.61 10.14
C ALA A 604 -0.95 -8.76 10.61
N VAL A 605 -0.92 -8.26 11.85
CA VAL A 605 -1.97 -7.35 12.35
C VAL A 605 -2.03 -6.07 11.52
N HIS A 606 -0.90 -5.43 11.26
CA HIS A 606 -0.84 -4.20 10.48
C HIS A 606 -1.26 -4.41 9.01
N LEU A 607 -0.86 -5.53 8.38
CA LEU A 607 -1.36 -5.90 7.07
C LEU A 607 -2.86 -6.20 7.09
N PHE A 608 -3.39 -6.79 8.17
CA PHE A 608 -4.82 -7.08 8.30
C PHE A 608 -5.64 -5.79 8.24
N VAL A 609 -5.34 -4.83 9.10
CA VAL A 609 -6.04 -3.55 9.14
C VAL A 609 -5.81 -2.74 7.86
N PHE A 610 -4.62 -2.82 7.27
CA PHE A 610 -4.32 -2.16 6.00
C PHE A 610 -5.15 -2.69 4.84
N TYR A 611 -5.30 -4.01 4.71
CA TYR A 611 -6.10 -4.63 3.66
C TYR A 611 -7.58 -4.22 3.75
N PHE A 612 -8.17 -4.19 4.95
CA PHE A 612 -9.55 -3.72 5.11
C PHE A 612 -9.69 -2.22 4.91
N GLY A 613 -8.68 -1.44 5.32
CA GLY A 613 -8.60 -0.02 5.01
C GLY A 613 -8.69 0.24 3.51
N ILE A 614 -7.81 -0.34 2.69
CA ILE A 614 -7.81 -0.09 1.23
C ILE A 614 -9.06 -0.62 0.52
N MET A 615 -9.71 -1.67 1.05
CA MET A 615 -10.93 -2.20 0.44
C MET A 615 -12.13 -1.26 0.61
N ALA A 616 -12.05 -0.27 1.51
CA ALA A 616 -13.05 0.79 1.59
C ALA A 616 -13.17 1.59 0.27
N ASP A 617 -12.11 1.63 -0.55
CA ASP A 617 -12.08 2.36 -1.84
C ASP A 617 -12.92 1.71 -2.95
N ILE A 618 -13.40 0.47 -2.76
CA ILE A 618 -14.30 -0.21 -3.71
C ILE A 618 -15.64 -0.61 -3.10
N THR A 619 -15.75 -0.60 -1.78
CA THR A 619 -16.94 -1.07 -1.09
C THR A 619 -18.02 0.04 -1.07
N PRO A 620 -19.25 -0.25 -1.53
CA PRO A 620 -20.37 0.69 -1.40
C PRO A 620 -20.66 1.05 0.07
N PRO A 621 -21.20 2.24 0.37
CA PRO A 621 -21.72 3.25 -0.56
C PRO A 621 -20.71 4.26 -1.15
N VAL A 622 -19.46 4.33 -0.69
CA VAL A 622 -18.54 5.43 -1.06
C VAL A 622 -17.53 5.10 -2.16
N GLY A 623 -17.00 3.86 -2.19
CA GLY A 623 -15.84 3.41 -2.97
C GLY A 623 -15.29 4.34 -4.08
N LEU A 624 -14.36 5.24 -3.73
CA LEU A 624 -13.86 6.30 -4.63
C LEU A 624 -13.30 5.77 -5.96
N ALA A 625 -12.55 4.66 -5.92
CA ALA A 625 -12.00 4.03 -7.13
C ALA A 625 -13.10 3.45 -8.02
N ALA A 626 -14.15 2.87 -7.42
CA ALA A 626 -15.31 2.38 -8.15
C ALA A 626 -16.11 3.52 -8.80
N PHE A 627 -16.23 4.67 -8.13
CA PHE A 627 -16.89 5.86 -8.67
C PHE A 627 -16.10 6.45 -9.86
N ALA A 628 -14.78 6.55 -9.75
CA ALA A 628 -13.93 6.96 -10.87
C ALA A 628 -14.08 6.01 -12.07
N ALA A 629 -14.02 4.69 -11.83
CA ALA A 629 -14.17 3.69 -12.88
C ALA A 629 -15.58 3.69 -13.51
N ALA A 630 -16.63 3.91 -12.70
CA ALA A 630 -18.00 4.04 -13.18
C ALA A 630 -18.18 5.28 -14.06
N ALA A 631 -17.52 6.39 -13.72
CA ALA A 631 -17.53 7.60 -14.55
C ALA A 631 -16.85 7.38 -15.91
N ILE A 632 -15.74 6.64 -15.97
CA ILE A 632 -15.09 6.26 -17.25
C ILE A 632 -15.99 5.31 -18.05
N SER A 633 -16.55 4.29 -17.39
CA SER A 633 -17.37 3.26 -18.05
C SER A 633 -18.76 3.74 -18.46
N ARG A 634 -19.22 4.87 -17.89
CA ARG A 634 -20.57 5.46 -17.99
C ARG A 634 -21.66 4.53 -17.47
N GLU A 635 -21.44 3.96 -16.31
CA GLU A 635 -22.33 2.99 -15.66
C GLU A 635 -22.66 3.43 -14.22
N ASP A 636 -23.55 2.69 -13.57
CA ASP A 636 -23.92 2.98 -12.18
C ASP A 636 -22.74 2.74 -11.21
N PRO A 637 -22.35 3.75 -10.39
CA PRO A 637 -21.25 3.62 -9.43
C PRO A 637 -21.47 2.53 -8.38
N ILE A 638 -22.71 2.36 -7.92
CA ILE A 638 -23.03 1.38 -6.87
C ILE A 638 -22.95 -0.04 -7.42
N ALA A 639 -23.49 -0.30 -8.62
CA ALA A 639 -23.37 -1.58 -9.30
C ALA A 639 -21.90 -1.92 -9.61
N THR A 640 -21.11 -0.93 -10.06
CA THR A 640 -19.66 -1.08 -10.30
C THR A 640 -18.93 -1.40 -8.99
N GLY A 641 -19.27 -0.71 -7.89
CA GLY A 641 -18.72 -0.96 -6.56
C GLY A 641 -19.08 -2.33 -6.01
N PHE A 642 -20.34 -2.76 -6.08
CA PHE A 642 -20.75 -4.12 -5.68
C PHE A 642 -20.04 -5.19 -6.48
N GLN A 643 -19.97 -5.05 -7.81
CA GLN A 643 -19.27 -5.99 -8.67
C GLN A 643 -17.77 -6.02 -8.37
N GLY A 644 -17.18 -4.86 -8.08
CA GLY A 644 -15.80 -4.70 -7.66
C GLY A 644 -15.50 -5.37 -6.33
N ALA A 645 -16.35 -5.15 -5.32
CA ALA A 645 -16.25 -5.77 -4.00
C ALA A 645 -16.34 -7.30 -4.10
N LEU A 646 -17.24 -7.84 -4.94
CA LEU A 646 -17.33 -9.27 -5.21
C LEU A 646 -16.04 -9.83 -5.82
N TYR A 647 -15.42 -9.12 -6.76
CA TYR A 647 -14.11 -9.52 -7.28
C TYR A 647 -13.05 -9.45 -6.17
N SER A 648 -13.06 -8.41 -5.34
CA SER A 648 -12.10 -8.17 -4.26
C SER A 648 -12.25 -9.09 -3.05
N LEU A 649 -13.26 -9.96 -2.98
CA LEU A 649 -13.36 -11.01 -1.95
C LEU A 649 -12.08 -11.87 -1.87
N ARG A 650 -11.39 -12.08 -2.99
CA ARG A 650 -10.10 -12.77 -3.04
C ARG A 650 -9.02 -12.03 -2.24
N THR A 651 -9.06 -10.71 -2.20
CA THR A 651 -8.13 -9.87 -1.43
C THR A 651 -8.57 -9.86 0.04
N ALA A 652 -9.88 -9.82 0.29
CA ALA A 652 -10.46 -9.78 1.64
C ALA A 652 -10.21 -11.04 2.49
N ILE A 653 -10.04 -12.20 1.85
CA ILE A 653 -9.79 -13.45 2.59
C ILE A 653 -8.33 -13.58 3.05
N LEU A 654 -7.36 -12.97 2.35
CA LEU A 654 -5.93 -13.12 2.66
C LEU A 654 -5.58 -12.69 4.10
N PRO A 655 -6.11 -11.56 4.62
CA PRO A 655 -5.92 -11.18 6.01
C PRO A 655 -6.28 -12.24 7.05
N PHE A 656 -7.43 -12.89 6.87
CA PHE A 656 -7.82 -13.98 7.76
C PHE A 656 -6.87 -15.16 7.63
N VAL A 657 -6.45 -15.50 6.40
CA VAL A 657 -5.53 -16.61 6.16
C VAL A 657 -4.21 -16.37 6.87
N PHE A 658 -3.56 -15.23 6.67
CA PHE A 658 -2.21 -15.04 7.23
C PHE A 658 -2.18 -14.81 8.74
N ILE A 659 -3.30 -14.42 9.38
CA ILE A 659 -3.40 -14.40 10.84
C ILE A 659 -3.32 -15.83 11.40
N PHE A 660 -3.99 -16.78 10.75
CA PHE A 660 -3.99 -18.19 11.18
C PHE A 660 -2.88 -19.04 10.56
N ASN A 661 -2.27 -18.56 9.48
CA ASN A 661 -1.17 -19.21 8.77
C ASN A 661 -0.09 -18.18 8.38
N PRO A 662 0.77 -17.78 9.33
CA PRO A 662 1.84 -16.81 9.08
C PRO A 662 2.86 -17.25 8.02
N ALA A 663 2.89 -18.53 7.63
CA ALA A 663 3.76 -19.00 6.54
C ALA A 663 3.39 -18.34 5.20
N MET A 664 2.14 -17.90 5.02
CA MET A 664 1.74 -17.09 3.85
C MET A 664 2.49 -15.74 3.78
N LEU A 665 2.97 -15.23 4.92
CA LEU A 665 3.84 -14.05 4.99
C LEU A 665 5.32 -14.44 4.98
N LEU A 666 5.67 -15.69 4.66
CA LEU A 666 7.03 -16.22 4.73
C LEU A 666 7.63 -16.15 6.15
N ILE A 667 6.78 -16.14 7.18
CA ILE A 667 7.22 -16.16 8.59
C ILE A 667 7.36 -17.61 9.04
N GLY A 668 8.52 -17.97 9.58
CA GLY A 668 8.78 -19.31 10.12
C GLY A 668 9.09 -20.38 9.08
N VAL A 669 9.46 -19.97 7.85
CA VAL A 669 9.84 -20.87 6.75
C VAL A 669 11.36 -21.02 6.72
N GLU A 670 11.87 -22.22 6.98
CA GLU A 670 13.30 -22.46 7.20
C GLU A 670 14.03 -23.08 5.99
N SER A 671 13.29 -23.64 5.02
CA SER A 671 13.85 -24.37 3.88
C SER A 671 13.24 -23.91 2.56
N TRP A 672 14.06 -23.87 1.49
CA TRP A 672 13.60 -23.59 0.13
C TRP A 672 12.48 -24.52 -0.33
N ALA A 673 12.51 -25.79 0.08
CA ALA A 673 11.46 -26.75 -0.25
C ALA A 673 10.12 -26.36 0.40
N ASP A 674 10.17 -25.89 1.65
CA ASP A 674 9.00 -25.41 2.38
C ASP A 674 8.47 -24.10 1.76
N THR A 675 9.36 -23.17 1.42
CA THR A 675 8.99 -21.94 0.69
C THR A 675 8.25 -22.23 -0.62
N ILE A 676 8.77 -23.16 -1.43
CA ILE A 676 8.13 -23.55 -2.70
C ILE A 676 6.77 -24.19 -2.43
N LEU A 677 6.68 -25.07 -1.44
CA LEU A 677 5.42 -25.72 -1.05
C LEU A 677 4.37 -24.68 -0.62
N VAL A 678 4.74 -23.75 0.26
CA VAL A 678 3.90 -22.66 0.73
C VAL A 678 3.41 -21.82 -0.45
N ILE A 679 4.29 -21.42 -1.38
CA ILE A 679 3.92 -20.62 -2.56
C ILE A 679 2.91 -21.39 -3.42
N VAL A 680 3.20 -22.65 -3.76
CA VAL A 680 2.36 -23.46 -4.65
C VAL A 680 0.99 -23.72 -4.03
N VAL A 681 0.94 -24.08 -2.74
CA VAL A 681 -0.31 -24.39 -2.03
C VAL A 681 -1.17 -23.15 -1.86
N ASN A 682 -0.60 -22.02 -1.40
CA ASN A 682 -1.36 -20.77 -1.25
C ASN A 682 -1.85 -20.25 -2.60
N MET A 683 -1.03 -20.37 -3.66
CA MET A 683 -1.45 -20.00 -5.01
C MET A 683 -2.60 -20.88 -5.52
N ALA A 684 -2.50 -22.20 -5.32
CA ALA A 684 -3.57 -23.10 -5.69
C ALA A 684 -4.86 -22.80 -4.90
N ALA A 685 -4.75 -22.57 -3.60
CA ALA A 685 -5.86 -22.25 -2.71
C ALA A 685 -6.60 -20.98 -3.17
N ILE A 686 -5.88 -19.88 -3.46
CA ILE A 686 -6.53 -18.63 -3.88
C ILE A 686 -7.16 -18.72 -5.28
N LEU A 687 -6.58 -19.51 -6.19
CA LEU A 687 -7.18 -19.77 -7.50
C LEU A 687 -8.44 -20.63 -7.38
N ILE A 688 -8.44 -21.64 -6.50
CA ILE A 688 -9.62 -22.46 -6.20
C ILE A 688 -10.71 -21.60 -5.55
N PHE A 689 -10.34 -20.73 -4.60
CA PHE A 689 -11.24 -19.75 -3.99
C PHE A 689 -11.92 -18.89 -5.06
N SER A 690 -11.13 -18.35 -5.99
CA SER A 690 -11.62 -17.52 -7.09
C SER A 690 -12.54 -18.29 -8.05
N ALA A 691 -12.25 -19.57 -8.33
CA ALA A 691 -13.14 -20.43 -9.12
C ALA A 691 -14.50 -20.66 -8.42
N ALA A 692 -14.45 -20.89 -7.10
CA ALA A 692 -15.63 -21.14 -6.29
C ALA A 692 -16.53 -19.89 -6.18
N THR A 693 -15.95 -18.73 -5.87
CA THR A 693 -16.68 -17.45 -5.76
C THR A 693 -17.24 -16.98 -7.11
N MET A 694 -16.53 -17.25 -8.20
CA MET A 694 -17.01 -16.94 -9.56
C MET A 694 -18.02 -17.97 -10.10
N ASN A 695 -18.32 -19.01 -9.33
CA ASN A 695 -19.20 -20.14 -9.69
C ASN A 695 -18.84 -20.80 -11.03
N TYR A 696 -17.53 -20.88 -11.32
CA TYR A 696 -17.01 -21.40 -12.58
C TYR A 696 -15.61 -21.95 -12.38
N PHE A 697 -15.39 -23.20 -12.80
CA PHE A 697 -14.06 -23.84 -12.76
C PHE A 697 -13.65 -24.34 -14.15
N VAL A 698 -14.07 -25.55 -14.54
CA VAL A 698 -13.96 -26.05 -15.92
C VAL A 698 -15.21 -25.72 -16.73
N THR A 699 -16.36 -25.78 -16.07
CA THR A 699 -17.64 -25.27 -16.58
C THR A 699 -18.36 -24.55 -15.43
N ARG A 700 -19.58 -24.07 -15.66
CA ARG A 700 -20.42 -23.52 -14.61
C ARG A 700 -20.57 -24.55 -13.48
N SER A 701 -20.19 -24.15 -12.28
CA SER A 701 -20.24 -25.01 -11.10
C SER A 701 -21.68 -25.12 -10.60
N ARG A 702 -22.02 -26.28 -10.01
CA ARG A 702 -23.20 -26.39 -9.15
C ARG A 702 -22.87 -25.79 -7.78
N LEU A 703 -23.87 -25.31 -7.03
CA LEU A 703 -23.63 -24.70 -5.72
C LEU A 703 -22.87 -25.62 -4.76
N TRP A 704 -23.17 -26.92 -4.76
CA TRP A 704 -22.43 -27.90 -3.96
C TRP A 704 -20.99 -28.12 -4.44
N GLU A 705 -20.71 -28.00 -5.74
CA GLU A 705 -19.33 -28.07 -6.26
C GLU A 705 -18.53 -26.87 -5.76
N SER A 706 -19.13 -25.68 -5.80
CA SER A 706 -18.51 -24.48 -5.22
C SER A 706 -18.32 -24.60 -3.70
N ALA A 707 -19.28 -25.19 -2.97
CA ALA A 707 -19.15 -25.44 -1.53
C ALA A 707 -17.99 -26.40 -1.22
N VAL A 708 -17.83 -27.47 -1.99
CA VAL A 708 -16.69 -28.39 -1.84
C VAL A 708 -15.37 -27.70 -2.22
N LEU A 709 -15.34 -26.87 -3.27
CA LEU A 709 -14.14 -26.08 -3.61
C LEU A 709 -13.78 -25.08 -2.50
N LEU A 710 -14.76 -24.46 -1.83
CA LEU A 710 -14.52 -23.60 -0.66
C LEU A 710 -13.99 -24.41 0.54
N LEU A 711 -14.51 -25.61 0.76
CA LEU A 711 -14.00 -26.51 1.80
C LEU A 711 -12.55 -26.92 1.52
N VAL A 712 -12.22 -27.24 0.26
CA VAL A 712 -10.84 -27.51 -0.16
C VAL A 712 -9.96 -26.29 0.06
N CYS A 713 -10.42 -25.10 -0.34
CA CYS A 713 -9.70 -23.86 -0.11
C CYS A 713 -9.40 -23.66 1.39
N PHE A 714 -10.37 -23.90 2.27
CA PHE A 714 -10.17 -23.82 3.72
C PHE A 714 -9.12 -24.84 4.22
N ALA A 715 -9.17 -26.09 3.72
CA ALA A 715 -8.19 -27.12 4.07
C ALA A 715 -6.76 -26.78 3.59
N LEU A 716 -6.62 -26.15 2.43
CA LEU A 716 -5.32 -25.72 1.89
C LEU A 716 -4.76 -24.49 2.63
N PHE A 717 -5.61 -23.51 2.97
CA PHE A 717 -5.17 -22.32 3.71
C PHE A 717 -4.89 -22.58 5.18
N ARG A 718 -5.67 -23.46 5.82
CA ARG A 718 -5.58 -23.75 7.26
C ARG A 718 -5.44 -25.26 7.53
N PRO A 719 -4.36 -25.91 7.05
CA PRO A 719 -4.14 -27.34 7.27
C PRO A 719 -4.01 -27.67 8.76
N ASP A 720 -3.45 -26.75 9.54
CA ASP A 720 -3.27 -26.92 10.98
C ASP A 720 -4.57 -27.13 11.73
N TRP A 721 -5.67 -26.53 11.29
CA TRP A 721 -6.96 -26.74 11.96
C TRP A 721 -7.41 -28.19 11.90
N TRP A 722 -7.18 -28.86 10.76
CA TRP A 722 -7.51 -30.29 10.60
C TRP A 722 -6.56 -31.17 11.40
N LEU A 723 -5.26 -30.87 11.35
CA LEU A 723 -4.27 -31.61 12.12
C LEU A 723 -4.47 -31.45 13.63
N ASN A 724 -4.87 -30.27 14.10
CA ASN A 724 -5.10 -29.96 15.52
C ASN A 724 -6.19 -30.82 16.15
N GLN A 725 -7.13 -31.35 15.35
CA GLN A 725 -8.15 -32.27 15.85
C GLN A 725 -7.60 -33.67 16.17
N ILE A 726 -6.40 -34.00 15.65
CA ILE A 726 -5.78 -35.31 15.78
C ILE A 726 -4.49 -35.22 16.62
N HIS A 727 -3.68 -34.19 16.40
CA HIS A 727 -2.43 -33.91 17.09
C HIS A 727 -2.37 -32.44 17.53
N PRO A 728 -2.10 -32.12 18.80
CA PRO A 728 -2.00 -30.74 19.26
C PRO A 728 -0.88 -29.97 18.51
N ALA A 729 -1.06 -28.65 18.33
CA ALA A 729 -0.07 -27.79 17.67
C ALA A 729 1.17 -27.59 18.54
N THR A 730 0.95 -27.34 19.82
CA THR A 730 1.99 -26.99 20.78
C THR A 730 1.81 -27.79 22.06
N VAL A 731 2.94 -28.07 22.73
CA VAL A 731 2.99 -28.58 24.09
C VAL A 731 3.53 -27.46 24.97
N GLU A 732 2.89 -27.23 26.11
CA GLU A 732 3.31 -26.24 27.09
C GLU A 732 4.39 -26.86 28.01
N LEU A 733 5.60 -26.31 27.94
CA LEU A 733 6.71 -26.66 28.81
C LEU A 733 6.75 -25.73 30.04
N PRO A 734 7.32 -26.17 31.17
CA PRO A 734 7.50 -25.33 32.35
C PRO A 734 8.31 -24.07 32.04
N ALA A 735 8.02 -22.97 32.74
CA ALA A 735 8.71 -21.69 32.59
C ALA A 735 10.25 -21.78 32.75
N SER A 736 10.74 -22.73 33.56
CA SER A 736 12.17 -22.98 33.77
C SER A 736 12.92 -23.35 32.48
N GLU A 737 12.23 -23.91 31.48
CA GLU A 737 12.83 -24.29 30.20
C GLU A 737 13.04 -23.09 29.25
N LEU A 738 12.55 -21.89 29.58
CA LEU A 738 12.65 -20.72 28.71
C LEU A 738 14.10 -20.44 28.28
N LEU A 739 15.03 -20.38 29.23
CA LEU A 739 16.42 -20.04 28.93
C LEU A 739 17.11 -21.14 28.11
N ASN A 740 16.75 -22.40 28.32
CA ASN A 740 17.26 -23.53 27.52
C ASN A 740 16.75 -23.44 26.08
N GLN A 741 15.46 -23.16 25.90
CA GLN A 741 14.87 -22.97 24.57
C GLN A 741 15.49 -21.77 23.83
N VAL A 742 15.72 -20.66 24.53
CA VAL A 742 16.39 -19.49 23.96
C VAL A 742 17.83 -19.79 23.52
N ALA A 743 18.54 -20.62 24.29
CA ALA A 743 19.91 -21.02 23.97
C ALA A 743 19.98 -21.94 22.73
N GLN A 744 19.02 -22.85 22.58
CA GLN A 744 18.98 -23.82 21.48
C GLN A 744 18.30 -23.29 20.22
N ALA A 745 17.54 -22.21 20.31
CA ALA A 745 16.79 -21.67 19.18
C ALA A 745 17.72 -21.17 18.05
N PRO A 746 17.43 -21.47 16.77
CA PRO A 746 18.17 -20.92 15.65
C PRO A 746 18.03 -19.38 15.57
N ALA A 747 18.86 -18.75 14.73
CA ALA A 747 18.78 -17.31 14.49
C ALA A 747 17.37 -16.89 14.03
N ASP A 748 16.89 -15.75 14.53
CA ASP A 748 15.57 -15.16 14.20
C ASP A 748 14.36 -16.06 14.45
N ARG A 749 14.54 -17.14 15.22
CA ARG A 749 13.43 -17.98 15.64
C ARG A 749 12.55 -17.20 16.63
N ARG A 750 11.24 -17.33 16.42
CA ARG A 750 10.24 -16.83 17.35
C ARG A 750 9.95 -17.88 18.42
N ILE A 751 10.00 -17.46 19.67
CA ILE A 751 9.59 -18.27 20.82
C ILE A 751 8.23 -17.78 21.30
N ALA A 752 7.30 -18.70 21.51
CA ALA A 752 5.98 -18.40 22.07
C ALA A 752 5.94 -18.84 23.53
N PHE A 753 5.37 -18.01 24.40
CA PHE A 753 5.25 -18.31 25.81
C PHE A 753 4.01 -17.61 26.40
N VAL A 754 3.52 -18.17 27.50
CA VAL A 754 2.33 -17.69 28.21
C VAL A 754 2.79 -16.85 29.38
N VAL A 755 2.24 -15.65 29.47
CA VAL A 755 2.45 -14.72 30.58
C VAL A 755 1.16 -14.52 31.36
N GLU A 756 1.31 -14.35 32.67
CA GLU A 756 0.23 -14.06 33.60
C GLU A 756 0.67 -12.96 34.56
N GLY A 757 -0.20 -12.00 34.83
CA GLY A 757 0.09 -10.92 35.76
C GLY A 757 -1.04 -9.93 35.85
N MET A 758 -0.88 -8.96 36.75
CA MET A 758 -1.83 -7.86 36.94
C MET A 758 -1.38 -6.68 36.10
N THR A 759 -2.28 -6.11 35.30
CA THR A 759 -2.02 -4.89 34.53
C THR A 759 -1.85 -3.68 35.45
N ILE A 760 -1.40 -2.55 34.89
CA ILE A 760 -1.28 -1.27 35.60
C ILE A 760 -2.65 -0.82 36.14
N GLU A 761 -3.73 -1.20 35.47
CA GLU A 761 -5.13 -0.91 35.81
C GLU A 761 -5.68 -1.82 36.91
N GLY A 762 -5.00 -2.93 37.22
CA GLY A 762 -5.38 -3.85 38.28
C GLY A 762 -6.12 -5.11 37.82
N ASP A 763 -6.15 -5.39 36.50
CA ASP A 763 -6.83 -6.55 35.94
C ASP A 763 -5.88 -7.74 35.82
N ASP A 764 -6.35 -8.92 36.21
CA ASP A 764 -5.62 -10.17 36.02
C ASP A 764 -5.70 -10.61 34.55
N VAL A 765 -4.55 -10.69 33.89
CA VAL A 765 -4.47 -11.05 32.47
C VAL A 765 -3.58 -12.25 32.25
N ARG A 766 -4.06 -13.19 31.43
CA ARG A 766 -3.28 -14.31 30.89
C ARG A 766 -3.20 -14.17 29.37
N LYS A 767 -1.98 -14.03 28.84
CA LYS A 767 -1.75 -13.76 27.41
C LYS A 767 -0.70 -14.70 26.83
N THR A 768 -0.90 -15.11 25.58
CA THR A 768 0.11 -15.84 24.81
C THR A 768 0.82 -14.87 23.88
N VAL A 769 2.13 -14.72 24.07
CA VAL A 769 2.97 -13.80 23.29
C VAL A 769 4.00 -14.56 22.47
N SER A 770 4.49 -13.93 21.40
CA SER A 770 5.60 -14.44 20.62
C SER A 770 6.67 -13.39 20.45
N LEU A 771 7.90 -13.73 20.86
CA LEU A 771 9.06 -12.86 20.80
C LEU A 771 10.05 -13.37 19.75
N ASN A 772 10.55 -12.48 18.89
CA ASN A 772 11.68 -12.78 18.01
C ASN A 772 12.99 -12.68 18.81
N LEU A 773 13.80 -13.74 18.79
CA LEU A 773 15.04 -13.81 19.57
C LEU A 773 16.25 -13.19 18.86
N GLY A 774 16.12 -12.79 17.60
CA GLY A 774 17.23 -12.22 16.81
C GLY A 774 18.40 -13.20 16.65
N GLU A 775 19.60 -12.66 16.41
CA GLU A 775 20.83 -13.46 16.31
C GLU A 775 21.22 -14.13 17.64
N PRO A 776 21.82 -15.33 17.60
CA PRO A 776 22.39 -15.97 18.79
C PRO A 776 23.42 -15.08 19.49
N LYS A 777 23.34 -15.02 20.83
CA LYS A 777 24.32 -14.33 21.69
C LYS A 777 25.01 -15.33 22.61
N PRO A 778 26.19 -15.01 23.19
CA PRO A 778 26.94 -15.92 24.05
C PRO A 778 26.13 -16.48 25.23
N THR A 779 25.22 -15.68 25.78
CA THR A 779 24.29 -16.12 26.82
C THR A 779 22.83 -15.94 26.41
N PRO A 780 21.91 -16.84 26.79
CA PRO A 780 20.48 -16.70 26.50
C PRO A 780 19.87 -15.45 27.16
N GLN A 781 20.39 -14.99 28.30
CA GLN A 781 19.95 -13.76 28.95
C GLN A 781 20.33 -12.52 28.13
N GLU A 782 21.54 -12.45 27.58
CA GLU A 782 21.93 -11.38 26.66
C GLU A 782 21.09 -11.39 25.39
N ARG A 783 20.75 -12.59 24.89
CA ARG A 783 19.87 -12.74 23.74
C ARG A 783 18.47 -12.19 24.01
N LEU A 784 17.87 -12.53 25.16
CA LEU A 784 16.59 -11.97 25.58
C LEU A 784 16.67 -10.44 25.79
N ARG A 785 17.75 -9.94 26.41
CA ARG A 785 17.96 -8.50 26.61
C ARG A 785 18.07 -7.76 25.27
N ALA A 786 18.76 -8.33 24.30
CA ALA A 786 18.83 -7.79 22.94
C ALA A 786 17.45 -7.79 22.25
N ALA A 787 16.61 -8.79 22.53
CA ALA A 787 15.19 -8.81 22.13
C ALA A 787 14.30 -7.85 22.95
N GLY A 788 14.88 -7.10 23.90
CA GLY A 788 14.19 -6.10 24.72
C GLY A 788 13.56 -6.64 26.00
N LEU A 789 13.84 -7.89 26.39
CA LEU A 789 13.25 -8.54 27.55
C LEU A 789 14.32 -8.93 28.59
N THR A 790 14.16 -8.46 29.82
CA THR A 790 14.98 -8.91 30.95
C THR A 790 14.12 -9.74 31.89
N VAL A 791 14.53 -10.98 32.12
CA VAL A 791 13.86 -11.92 33.02
C VAL A 791 14.73 -12.20 34.25
N ALA A 792 14.09 -12.42 35.39
CA ALA A 792 14.70 -12.96 36.59
C ALA A 792 14.02 -14.28 36.95
N GLY A 793 14.83 -15.30 37.23
CA GLY A 793 14.35 -16.58 37.75
C GLY A 793 14.49 -16.64 39.26
N LEU A 794 13.42 -17.06 39.95
CA LEU A 794 13.43 -17.42 41.37
C LEU A 794 12.82 -18.83 41.50
N GLY A 795 13.67 -19.85 41.56
CA GLY A 795 13.23 -21.25 41.56
C GLY A 795 12.58 -21.66 40.23
N ASN A 796 11.33 -22.14 40.29
CA ASN A 796 10.54 -22.53 39.10
C ASN A 796 9.78 -21.35 38.45
N GLN A 797 9.80 -20.16 39.06
CA GLN A 797 9.13 -18.98 38.53
C GLN A 797 10.11 -18.12 37.74
N VAL A 798 9.68 -17.68 36.55
CA VAL A 798 10.42 -16.74 35.72
C VAL A 798 9.58 -15.47 35.60
N THR A 799 10.08 -14.37 36.14
CA THR A 799 9.37 -13.07 36.15
C THR A 799 10.06 -12.09 35.23
N ILE A 800 9.27 -11.29 34.50
CA ILE A 800 9.76 -10.20 33.68
C ILE A 800 10.18 -9.05 34.60
N SER A 801 11.48 -8.78 34.68
CA SER A 801 12.03 -7.70 35.52
C SER A 801 12.03 -6.35 34.83
N ASN A 802 12.31 -6.33 33.53
CA ASN A 802 12.35 -5.10 32.75
C ASN A 802 12.02 -5.37 31.28
N VAL A 803 11.36 -4.40 30.66
CA VAL A 803 11.05 -4.39 29.22
C VAL A 803 11.65 -3.12 28.64
N ALA A 804 12.52 -3.25 27.64
CA ALA A 804 13.20 -2.10 27.04
C ALA A 804 12.20 -1.18 26.33
N PHE A 805 12.35 0.13 26.54
CA PHE A 805 11.50 1.15 25.92
C PHE A 805 11.62 1.09 24.38
N GLY A 806 10.51 1.26 23.67
CA GLY A 806 10.44 1.20 22.20
C GLY A 806 10.66 -0.17 21.57
N SER A 807 11.01 -1.20 22.35
CA SER A 807 11.29 -2.55 21.87
C SER A 807 10.04 -3.27 21.35
N TYR A 808 10.26 -4.30 20.52
CA TYR A 808 9.20 -5.19 20.06
C TYR A 808 8.44 -5.83 21.22
N ALA A 809 9.15 -6.22 22.30
CA ALA A 809 8.54 -6.78 23.51
C ALA A 809 7.52 -5.82 24.15
N LYS A 810 7.81 -4.51 24.21
CA LYS A 810 6.84 -3.52 24.71
C LYS A 810 5.65 -3.36 23.75
N ARG A 811 5.87 -3.42 22.43
CA ARG A 811 4.81 -3.26 21.41
C ARG A 811 3.82 -4.43 21.36
N ILE A 812 4.24 -5.64 21.76
CA ILE A 812 3.34 -6.80 21.91
C ILE A 812 2.68 -6.89 23.29
N GLY A 813 2.80 -5.84 24.12
CA GLY A 813 2.08 -5.73 25.39
C GLY A 813 2.75 -6.43 26.59
N LEU A 814 4.06 -6.67 26.56
CA LEU A 814 4.78 -7.18 27.74
C LEU A 814 5.10 -6.07 28.73
N GLU A 815 4.93 -6.37 30.01
CA GLU A 815 5.13 -5.43 31.11
C GLU A 815 6.04 -5.99 32.21
N PRO A 816 6.81 -5.12 32.90
CA PRO A 816 7.52 -5.52 34.12
C PRO A 816 6.52 -6.03 35.17
N GLY A 817 6.87 -7.14 35.83
CA GLY A 817 6.04 -7.77 36.86
C GLY A 817 5.25 -9.00 36.39
N PHE A 818 5.03 -9.16 35.09
CA PHE A 818 4.38 -10.36 34.56
C PHE A 818 5.23 -11.61 34.80
N GLN A 819 4.57 -12.72 35.13
CA GLN A 819 5.17 -14.03 35.31
C GLN A 819 5.03 -14.84 34.02
N ILE A 820 6.11 -15.48 33.59
CA ILE A 820 6.08 -16.46 32.51
C ILE A 820 5.68 -17.79 33.14
N VAL A 821 4.54 -18.32 32.71
CA VAL A 821 3.94 -19.53 33.31
C VAL A 821 4.31 -20.78 32.51
N GLY A 822 4.46 -20.64 31.19
CA GLY A 822 4.79 -21.75 30.30
C GLY A 822 5.41 -21.31 28.98
N VAL A 823 6.21 -22.18 28.38
CA VAL A 823 6.84 -21.97 27.07
C VAL A 823 6.22 -22.93 26.07
N LEU A 824 5.70 -22.40 24.97
CA LEU A 824 5.03 -23.19 23.94
C LEU A 824 6.05 -23.72 22.94
N GLN A 825 6.18 -25.04 22.87
CA GLN A 825 7.00 -25.72 21.87
C GLN A 825 6.10 -26.46 20.86
N PRO A 826 6.44 -26.48 19.56
CA PRO A 826 5.76 -27.35 18.59
C PRO A 826 5.75 -28.80 19.07
N ALA A 827 4.61 -29.48 18.98
CA ALA A 827 4.47 -30.85 19.48
C ALA A 827 5.43 -31.82 18.77
N PRO A 828 6.25 -32.60 19.51
CA PRO A 828 7.18 -33.55 18.91
C PRO A 828 6.44 -34.65 18.16
N GLY A 829 6.91 -34.99 16.94
CA GLY A 829 6.32 -36.05 16.12
C GLY A 829 5.05 -35.67 15.36
N ARG A 830 4.70 -34.38 15.26
CA ARG A 830 3.54 -33.90 14.50
C ARG A 830 3.63 -34.30 13.01
N PRO A 831 2.59 -34.91 12.42
CA PRO A 831 2.56 -35.24 11.00
C PRO A 831 2.70 -34.01 10.10
N SER A 832 3.31 -34.19 8.93
CA SER A 832 3.42 -33.12 7.93
C SER A 832 2.05 -32.65 7.42
N THR A 833 1.92 -31.35 7.16
CA THR A 833 0.75 -30.71 6.54
C THR A 833 0.38 -31.29 5.17
N ILE A 834 1.32 -31.95 4.50
CA ILE A 834 1.12 -32.65 3.21
C ILE A 834 -0.04 -33.65 3.27
N TRP A 835 -0.28 -34.29 4.42
CA TRP A 835 -1.38 -35.25 4.60
C TRP A 835 -2.77 -34.62 4.44
N VAL A 836 -2.90 -33.31 4.69
CA VAL A 836 -4.14 -32.56 4.44
C VAL A 836 -4.25 -32.13 2.98
N PHE A 837 -3.12 -31.81 2.35
CA PHE A 837 -3.08 -31.33 0.96
C PHE A 837 -3.47 -32.41 -0.06
N LEU A 838 -3.03 -33.66 0.14
CA LEU A 838 -3.33 -34.77 -0.78
C LEU A 838 -4.83 -35.02 -1.00
N PRO A 839 -5.66 -35.22 0.04
CA PRO A 839 -7.10 -35.41 -0.15
C PRO A 839 -7.78 -34.14 -0.71
N ALA A 840 -7.31 -32.96 -0.34
CA ALA A 840 -7.83 -31.69 -0.84
C ALA A 840 -7.63 -31.55 -2.36
N PHE A 841 -6.43 -31.83 -2.87
CA PHE A 841 -6.17 -31.83 -4.32
C PHE A 841 -6.89 -32.95 -5.06
N ALA A 842 -7.03 -34.13 -4.45
CA ALA A 842 -7.82 -35.22 -5.02
C ALA A 842 -9.29 -34.82 -5.23
N LEU A 843 -9.90 -34.11 -4.27
CA LEU A 843 -11.27 -33.59 -4.39
C LEU A 843 -11.41 -32.57 -5.53
N VAL A 844 -10.44 -31.67 -5.69
CA VAL A 844 -10.41 -30.72 -6.83
C VAL A 844 -10.33 -31.46 -8.15
N GLY A 845 -9.48 -32.49 -8.22
CA GLY A 845 -9.37 -33.38 -9.37
C GLY A 845 -10.70 -34.09 -9.70
N ALA A 846 -11.40 -34.58 -8.67
CA ALA A 846 -12.71 -35.21 -8.81
C ALA A 846 -13.77 -34.24 -9.37
N ILE A 847 -13.83 -33.00 -8.85
CA ILE A 847 -14.72 -31.95 -9.38
C ILE A 847 -14.36 -31.63 -10.83
N ALA A 848 -13.07 -31.44 -11.14
CA ALA A 848 -12.62 -31.19 -12.50
C ALA A 848 -13.05 -32.32 -13.45
N TRP A 849 -12.93 -33.57 -13.01
CA TRP A 849 -13.33 -34.75 -13.79
C TRP A 849 -14.84 -34.79 -14.03
N LEU A 850 -15.66 -34.57 -13.00
CA LEU A 850 -17.13 -34.50 -13.13
C LEU A 850 -17.55 -33.39 -14.09
N GLN A 851 -16.96 -32.21 -13.96
CA GLN A 851 -17.23 -31.07 -14.85
C GLN A 851 -16.82 -31.36 -16.30
N ARG A 852 -15.65 -31.99 -16.52
CA ARG A 852 -15.19 -32.41 -17.86
C ARG A 852 -16.13 -33.43 -18.50
N ARG A 853 -16.66 -34.39 -17.74
CA ARG A 853 -17.67 -35.35 -18.24
C ARG A 853 -18.93 -34.65 -18.72
N ARG A 854 -19.41 -33.62 -17.99
CA ARG A 854 -20.57 -32.80 -18.41
C ARG A 854 -20.30 -32.06 -19.72
N VAL A 855 -19.13 -31.44 -19.86
CA VAL A 855 -18.76 -30.72 -21.09
C VAL A 855 -18.69 -31.68 -22.29
N ARG A 856 -18.17 -32.90 -22.10
CA ARG A 856 -18.14 -33.93 -23.16
C ARG A 856 -19.53 -34.44 -23.52
N ALA A 857 -20.39 -34.69 -22.53
CA ALA A 857 -21.76 -35.15 -22.76
C ALA A 857 -22.60 -34.13 -23.54
N GLY A 858 -22.39 -32.83 -23.32
CA GLY A 858 -23.06 -31.76 -24.07
C GLY A 858 -22.53 -31.50 -25.49
N ARG A 859 -21.47 -32.19 -25.93
CA ARG A 859 -20.84 -32.05 -27.26
C ARG A 859 -21.22 -33.17 -28.24
N GLN A 860 -22.36 -33.83 -28.08
CA GLN A 860 -22.80 -34.84 -29.06
C GLN A 860 -22.83 -34.22 -30.47
N PRO A 861 -22.28 -34.92 -31.49
CA PRO A 861 -22.31 -34.43 -32.86
C PRO A 861 -23.77 -34.39 -33.32
N ALA A 862 -24.20 -33.28 -33.92
CA ALA A 862 -25.47 -33.26 -34.65
C ALA A 862 -25.48 -34.43 -35.65
N SER A 863 -26.57 -35.20 -35.64
CA SER A 863 -26.75 -36.31 -36.58
C SER A 863 -26.69 -35.79 -38.03
N PRO A 864 -26.20 -36.58 -39.00
CA PRO A 864 -26.05 -36.13 -40.39
C PRO A 864 -27.38 -35.91 -41.14
N THR A 865 -28.54 -36.07 -40.50
CA THR A 865 -29.84 -36.19 -41.18
C THR A 865 -30.64 -34.89 -41.28
N GLY A 866 -30.00 -33.72 -41.15
CA GLY A 866 -30.68 -32.41 -41.18
C GLY A 866 -30.45 -31.54 -42.43
N MET A 867 -29.57 -31.92 -43.36
CA MET A 867 -29.31 -31.14 -44.59
C MET A 867 -29.98 -31.78 -45.82
N ALA A 868 -31.31 -31.77 -45.90
CA ALA A 868 -31.99 -32.10 -47.16
C ALA A 868 -33.37 -31.46 -47.41
N ALA A 869 -33.92 -30.66 -46.48
CA ALA A 869 -35.22 -30.01 -46.70
C ALA A 869 -35.16 -28.54 -46.27
N GLY A 870 -34.90 -27.65 -47.23
CA GLY A 870 -34.87 -26.21 -46.97
C GLY A 870 -34.17 -25.37 -48.05
N ARG A 871 -34.30 -25.76 -49.32
CA ARG A 871 -34.00 -24.90 -50.48
C ARG A 871 -35.10 -25.09 -51.53
N ALA A 872 -36.27 -24.54 -51.25
CA ALA A 872 -37.30 -24.18 -52.23
C ALA A 872 -38.42 -23.42 -51.50
N ALA A 873 -38.30 -22.10 -51.43
CA ALA A 873 -39.37 -21.09 -51.42
C ALA A 873 -38.71 -19.71 -51.24
#